data_AF-A0A4R5CJL9-F1
#
_entry.id   AF-A0A4R5CJL9-F1
#
_cell.length_a   1.000
_cell.length_b   1.000
_cell.length_c   1.000
_cell.angle_alpha   90.00
_cell.angle_beta   90.00
_cell.angle_gamma   90.00
#
_symmetry.space_group_name_H-M   'P 1'
#
loop_
_entity.id
_entity.type
_entity.pdbx_description
1 polymer ?
#
loop_
_entity_poly.entity_id
_entity_poly.type
_entity_poly.pdbx_seq_one_letter_code
_entity_poly.pdbx_strand_id
1 'polypeptide(L)'
;MADTAAHRRRRRVAGSLLAAGLAPIIAVGAWLIPASAAEGDESRAAARFVDGEVLGIDLDTVAELAGVEVENLGTPEPVTDANPLDLTALGAINVEIPGGVQLPLSDVLQLGAVNQWASAEDGGASHAATGAVADNGGVGTGAEAGFPGNATFNLTDLVGEALTDLIADLQLELGAISSEAHLAATDSAFEVTRDYEIAGGQLRLTVPLLADLGPQIEDLVGTVDETVNGLVGPEGAVTGAVQTLDSLLSLLEVIGAEEVTVATTLEADLQGAVQEFLATPLGEGTGVELNLAEGTLVIDLDTLLGGLNDQAPNTQVLSNAVVDQLATTIGQLLDTLVQDLVTTIESALQSATLNLTIQATVTDPLLGVELGTLDLTLNDTLGNIIAGEAEIVDNSSGVVPALIAPLLAPLLETLIDTVGGVLDETLFGEAGAVATLGETAAGLVGGLTDALTPVGELLASILSIKLNVQPDQPDAPVGESAARASDGPYSVAAIEVAVLPDSPAAVLTLAQSTVGPNTAGDDGTEVDGTEVDGTEVDGTEVDGTEVDGTEVDGTEVDGTEVDGTEVDGTEVDGTEVDGTEVDGTEVDGTEVDGTEVDGTEVDGTEVDGTEVDGTEVDGTEVDGTEVDGTEVDGTEVDGTEVDGTEVDGTEVDGTEVDGTEVDGTEVDGTETDGVETDGVEVGGEIPRPDARAGR
;
A
#
# COMPACT_ATOMS: atom_id res chain seq x y z
N MET A 1 56.00 17.54 -21.30
CA MET A 1 56.18 18.47 -20.18
C MET A 1 54.83 19.16 -19.97
N ALA A 2 54.00 18.52 -19.16
CA ALA A 2 53.68 18.95 -17.79
C ALA A 2 52.53 19.96 -17.86
N ASP A 3 51.28 19.50 -17.68
CA ASP A 3 50.63 19.30 -16.38
C ASP A 3 50.24 20.64 -15.75
N THR A 4 48.95 20.94 -15.68
CA THR A 4 48.19 21.34 -14.47
C THR A 4 46.83 21.99 -14.81
N ALA A 5 45.91 21.77 -13.86
CA ALA A 5 44.49 22.05 -13.88
C ALA A 5 44.06 23.52 -13.89
N ALA A 6 42.80 23.72 -14.28
CA ALA A 6 41.74 24.43 -13.53
C ALA A 6 40.94 25.49 -14.30
N HIS A 7 39.62 25.27 -14.29
CA HIS A 7 38.53 26.26 -14.18
C HIS A 7 38.24 27.22 -15.36
N ARG A 8 37.07 27.03 -16.01
CA ARG A 8 35.88 27.93 -15.86
C ARG A 8 34.75 27.56 -16.83
N ARG A 9 33.53 27.59 -16.25
CA ARG A 9 32.17 27.62 -16.82
C ARG A 9 32.02 28.14 -18.26
N ARG A 10 31.13 27.51 -19.06
CA ARG A 10 29.91 28.14 -19.65
C ARG A 10 29.08 27.21 -20.56
N ARG A 11 27.75 27.29 -20.33
CA ARG A 11 26.59 27.28 -21.25
C ARG A 11 25.94 25.96 -21.71
N ARG A 12 24.69 25.79 -21.21
CA ARG A 12 23.40 25.43 -21.86
C ARG A 12 23.45 24.50 -23.08
N VAL A 13 22.70 23.40 -23.05
CA VAL A 13 21.53 23.09 -23.92
C VAL A 13 20.68 22.02 -23.21
N ALA A 14 19.36 22.12 -23.40
CA ALA A 14 18.30 21.25 -22.89
C ALA A 14 18.50 19.76 -23.22
N GLY A 15 17.94 18.93 -22.34
CA GLY A 15 17.73 17.50 -22.54
C GLY A 15 16.73 17.03 -21.51
N SER A 16 15.45 17.04 -21.89
CA SER A 16 14.36 16.37 -21.21
C SER A 16 14.72 14.89 -21.01
N LEU A 17 14.97 14.49 -19.77
CA LEU A 17 14.98 13.11 -19.36
C LEU A 17 13.53 12.75 -19.01
N LEU A 18 12.85 12.10 -19.94
CA LEU A 18 11.79 11.15 -19.63
C LEU A 18 12.40 10.15 -18.64
N ALA A 19 12.05 10.30 -17.36
CA ALA A 19 12.23 9.26 -16.38
C ALA A 19 11.17 8.20 -16.70
N ALA A 20 11.54 7.24 -17.57
CA ALA A 20 10.86 5.97 -17.64
C ALA A 20 11.11 5.28 -16.29
N GLY A 21 10.12 5.36 -15.40
CA GLY A 21 10.08 4.55 -14.18
C GLY A 21 9.93 3.10 -14.60
N LEU A 22 11.05 2.39 -14.69
CA LEU A 22 11.07 0.93 -14.72
C LEU A 22 10.76 0.47 -13.29
N ALA A 23 9.53 0.06 -13.04
CA ALA A 23 9.19 -0.72 -11.87
C ALA A 23 9.86 -2.12 -12.01
N PRO A 24 10.44 -2.68 -10.94
CA PRO A 24 11.04 -4.00 -11.00
C PRO A 24 9.93 -5.05 -11.14
N ILE A 25 9.98 -5.86 -12.21
CA ILE A 25 9.35 -7.17 -12.21
C ILE A 25 10.12 -7.99 -11.19
N ILE A 26 9.56 -8.18 -9.99
CA ILE A 26 10.14 -9.09 -9.00
C ILE A 26 9.71 -10.49 -9.41
N ALA A 27 10.47 -11.10 -10.31
CA ALA A 27 10.47 -12.54 -10.46
C ALA A 27 11.36 -13.09 -9.34
N VAL A 28 10.78 -13.56 -8.23
CA VAL A 28 11.52 -14.41 -7.27
C VAL A 28 11.72 -15.77 -7.93
N GLY A 29 12.66 -15.82 -8.86
CA GLY A 29 13.20 -17.06 -9.41
C GLY A 29 14.33 -17.57 -8.53
N ALA A 30 14.01 -18.06 -7.34
CA ALA A 30 14.88 -18.97 -6.62
C ALA A 30 14.30 -20.37 -6.80
N TRP A 31 14.84 -21.12 -7.76
CA TRP A 31 14.62 -22.56 -7.81
C TRP A 31 15.36 -23.13 -6.60
N LEU A 32 14.66 -23.36 -5.50
CA LEU A 32 15.14 -24.22 -4.44
C LEU A 32 15.15 -25.65 -5.00
N ILE A 33 16.25 -26.36 -4.76
CA ILE A 33 16.35 -27.79 -5.05
C ILE A 33 15.42 -28.45 -4.03
N PRO A 34 14.47 -29.33 -4.42
CA PRO A 34 13.56 -29.92 -3.46
C PRO A 34 14.39 -30.71 -2.44
N ALA A 35 14.30 -30.31 -1.16
CA ALA A 35 14.50 -31.24 -0.07
C ALA A 35 13.45 -32.34 -0.25
N SER A 36 13.83 -33.61 -0.11
CA SER A 36 12.86 -34.70 -0.21
C SER A 36 11.79 -34.52 0.86
N ALA A 37 10.53 -34.43 0.46
CA ALA A 37 9.39 -34.39 1.36
C ALA A 37 9.49 -35.46 2.47
N ALA A 38 9.47 -35.01 3.73
CA ALA A 38 9.42 -35.87 4.91
C ALA A 38 7.98 -36.32 5.18
N GLU A 39 7.79 -37.40 5.93
CA GLU A 39 6.46 -37.85 6.35
C GLU A 39 5.88 -36.83 7.35
N GLY A 40 4.81 -36.12 6.97
CA GLY A 40 4.18 -35.09 7.81
C GLY A 40 4.19 -33.67 7.23
N ASP A 41 4.87 -33.46 6.11
CA ASP A 41 4.82 -32.18 5.39
C ASP A 41 3.40 -31.87 4.89
N GLU A 42 2.85 -30.71 5.26
CA GLU A 42 1.61 -30.17 4.72
C GLU A 42 1.85 -28.75 4.21
N SER A 43 1.37 -28.44 3.01
CA SER A 43 1.34 -27.06 2.53
C SER A 43 0.03 -26.73 1.82
N ARG A 44 -0.47 -25.51 2.04
CA ARG A 44 -1.75 -25.03 1.50
C ARG A 44 -1.60 -23.64 0.90
N ALA A 45 -2.22 -23.42 -0.26
CA ALA A 45 -2.31 -22.11 -0.89
C ALA A 45 -3.66 -21.92 -1.55
N ALA A 46 -4.19 -20.70 -1.46
CA ALA A 46 -5.44 -20.34 -2.11
C ALA A 46 -5.38 -18.90 -2.65
N ALA A 47 -6.00 -18.67 -3.81
CA ALA A 47 -6.07 -17.35 -4.40
C ALA A 47 -7.49 -17.08 -4.93
N ARG A 48 -8.06 -15.95 -4.53
CA ARG A 48 -9.41 -15.52 -4.91
C ARG A 48 -9.45 -14.05 -5.26
N PHE A 49 -9.94 -13.72 -6.45
CA PHE A 49 -9.98 -12.32 -6.89
C PHE A 49 -11.14 -11.52 -6.29
N VAL A 50 -12.33 -12.13 -6.15
CA VAL A 50 -13.51 -11.48 -5.57
C VAL A 50 -14.05 -12.37 -4.48
N ASP A 51 -14.14 -11.84 -3.26
CA ASP A 51 -14.68 -12.51 -2.09
C ASP A 51 -15.64 -11.57 -1.32
N GLY A 52 -16.53 -12.15 -0.52
CA GLY A 52 -17.38 -11.41 0.42
C GLY A 52 -18.88 -11.59 0.25
N GLU A 53 -19.66 -10.66 0.78
CA GLU A 53 -21.12 -10.74 0.87
C GLU A 53 -21.77 -9.46 0.32
N VAL A 54 -22.82 -9.61 -0.49
CA VAL A 54 -23.62 -8.47 -0.95
C VAL A 54 -25.10 -8.73 -0.71
N LEU A 55 -25.74 -7.85 0.07
CA LEU A 55 -27.16 -7.89 0.42
C LEU A 55 -27.62 -9.25 0.96
N GLY A 56 -26.79 -9.91 1.77
CA GLY A 56 -27.08 -11.24 2.33
C GLY A 56 -26.73 -12.41 1.41
N ILE A 57 -26.14 -12.16 0.24
CA ILE A 57 -25.68 -13.19 -0.69
C ILE A 57 -24.18 -13.31 -0.56
N ASP A 58 -23.75 -14.47 -0.08
CA ASP A 58 -22.36 -14.90 -0.04
C ASP A 58 -21.87 -15.22 -1.46
N LEU A 59 -20.85 -14.47 -1.90
CA LEU A 59 -20.27 -14.59 -3.24
C LEU A 59 -19.52 -15.91 -3.43
N ASP A 60 -19.13 -16.61 -2.36
CA ASP A 60 -18.48 -17.93 -2.43
C ASP A 60 -19.41 -19.00 -3.00
N THR A 61 -20.72 -18.76 -2.94
CA THR A 61 -21.71 -19.67 -3.52
C THR A 61 -21.84 -19.51 -5.04
N VAL A 62 -21.22 -18.47 -5.63
CA VAL A 62 -21.23 -18.20 -7.07
C VAL A 62 -20.06 -18.92 -7.72
N ALA A 63 -20.35 -20.06 -8.36
CA ALA A 63 -19.32 -20.93 -8.94
C ALA A 63 -18.38 -20.23 -9.93
N GLU A 64 -18.86 -19.19 -10.63
CA GLU A 64 -18.04 -18.43 -11.57
C GLU A 64 -17.08 -17.43 -10.91
N LEU A 65 -17.22 -17.15 -9.61
CA LEU A 65 -16.28 -16.37 -8.80
C LEU A 65 -15.32 -17.26 -8.00
N ALA A 66 -15.39 -18.59 -8.16
CA ALA A 66 -14.53 -19.51 -7.43
C ALA A 66 -13.05 -19.23 -7.68
N GLY A 67 -12.28 -19.22 -6.60
CA GLY A 67 -10.83 -19.12 -6.61
C GLY A 67 -10.15 -20.45 -6.95
N VAL A 68 -8.84 -20.49 -6.75
CA VAL A 68 -8.05 -21.73 -6.70
C VAL A 68 -7.68 -22.05 -5.27
N GLU A 69 -7.62 -23.33 -4.94
CA GLU A 69 -7.17 -23.85 -3.66
C GLU A 69 -6.39 -25.13 -3.94
N VAL A 70 -5.16 -25.20 -3.43
CA VAL A 70 -4.27 -26.34 -3.58
C VAL A 70 -3.75 -26.76 -2.21
N GLU A 71 -3.57 -28.07 -2.07
CA GLU A 71 -3.03 -28.71 -0.87
C GLU A 71 -2.03 -29.77 -1.32
N ASN A 72 -0.86 -29.77 -0.68
CA ASN A 72 0.13 -30.83 -0.80
C ASN A 72 0.31 -31.47 0.59
N LEU A 73 0.15 -32.78 0.66
CA LEU A 73 0.26 -33.58 1.89
C LEU A 73 1.54 -34.45 1.81
N GLY A 74 2.69 -33.79 1.59
CA GLY A 74 4.01 -34.44 1.54
C GLY A 74 4.29 -35.21 0.25
N THR A 75 3.66 -34.83 -0.88
CA THR A 75 3.97 -35.45 -2.18
C THR A 75 5.13 -34.73 -2.88
N PRO A 76 6.11 -35.44 -3.48
CA PRO A 76 7.34 -34.84 -4.03
C PRO A 76 7.17 -33.87 -5.20
N GLU A 77 5.98 -33.79 -5.78
CA GLU A 77 5.70 -32.90 -6.90
C GLU A 77 4.79 -31.78 -6.41
N PRO A 78 5.11 -30.50 -6.69
CA PRO A 78 4.30 -29.39 -6.23
C PRO A 78 2.89 -29.45 -6.84
N VAL A 79 1.88 -29.22 -6.00
CA VAL A 79 0.50 -29.13 -6.44
C VAL A 79 0.23 -27.69 -6.85
N THR A 80 -0.04 -27.47 -8.14
CA THR A 80 -0.30 -26.15 -8.71
C THR A 80 -1.66 -26.12 -9.40
N ASP A 81 -2.39 -25.01 -9.25
CA ASP A 81 -3.63 -24.76 -9.97
C ASP A 81 -3.72 -23.29 -10.42
N ALA A 82 -4.43 -23.07 -11.52
CA ALA A 82 -4.62 -21.76 -12.12
C ALA A 82 -6.03 -21.62 -12.70
N ASN A 83 -6.74 -20.56 -12.32
CA ASN A 83 -8.07 -20.26 -12.82
C ASN A 83 -8.12 -18.85 -13.45
N PRO A 84 -8.07 -18.73 -14.79
CA PRO A 84 -8.30 -17.47 -15.47
C PRO A 84 -9.78 -17.08 -15.33
N LEU A 85 -10.04 -16.06 -14.54
CA LEU A 85 -11.36 -15.46 -14.36
C LEU A 85 -11.63 -14.48 -15.51
N ASP A 86 -12.41 -14.94 -16.51
CA ASP A 86 -12.92 -14.07 -17.58
C ASP A 86 -14.12 -13.28 -17.08
N LEU A 87 -13.83 -12.12 -16.51
CA LEU A 87 -14.85 -11.20 -16.01
C LEU A 87 -15.78 -10.74 -17.12
N THR A 88 -15.33 -10.62 -18.39
CA THR A 88 -16.20 -10.19 -19.51
C THR A 88 -17.36 -11.14 -19.79
N ALA A 89 -17.23 -12.42 -19.42
CA ALA A 89 -18.30 -13.41 -19.50
C ALA A 89 -19.31 -13.32 -18.34
N LEU A 90 -18.94 -12.71 -17.21
CA LEU A 90 -19.81 -12.52 -16.03
C LEU A 90 -20.88 -11.45 -16.21
N GLY A 91 -20.75 -10.57 -17.21
CA GLY A 91 -21.82 -9.62 -17.58
C GLY A 91 -23.14 -10.27 -17.99
N ALA A 92 -23.13 -11.59 -18.23
CA ALA A 92 -24.33 -12.39 -18.50
C ALA A 92 -24.92 -13.04 -17.23
N ILE A 93 -24.22 -13.01 -16.10
CA ILE A 93 -24.69 -13.57 -14.81
C ILE A 93 -25.42 -12.47 -14.07
N ASN A 94 -26.72 -12.41 -14.32
CA ASN A 94 -27.64 -11.64 -13.50
C ASN A 94 -27.76 -12.36 -12.15
N VAL A 95 -26.83 -12.13 -11.21
CA VAL A 95 -27.03 -12.52 -9.82
C VAL A 95 -28.30 -11.80 -9.37
N GLU A 96 -29.42 -12.52 -9.32
CA GLU A 96 -30.73 -11.95 -8.97
C GLU A 96 -30.72 -11.61 -7.48
N ILE A 97 -30.15 -10.45 -7.14
CA ILE A 97 -30.27 -9.92 -5.79
C ILE A 97 -31.73 -9.43 -5.59
N PRO A 98 -32.41 -9.84 -4.51
CA PRO A 98 -33.75 -9.35 -4.21
C PRO A 98 -33.81 -7.81 -4.19
N GLY A 99 -34.65 -7.21 -5.03
CA GLY A 99 -34.79 -5.74 -5.15
C GLY A 99 -34.40 -5.16 -6.51
N GLY A 100 -33.81 -5.95 -7.41
CA GLY A 100 -33.39 -5.49 -8.74
C GLY A 100 -32.08 -4.71 -8.75
N VAL A 101 -31.35 -4.72 -7.63
CA VAL A 101 -29.98 -4.21 -7.51
C VAL A 101 -29.07 -5.16 -8.26
N GLN A 102 -28.41 -4.67 -9.30
CA GLN A 102 -27.41 -5.42 -10.03
C GLN A 102 -26.11 -5.32 -9.23
N LEU A 103 -25.43 -6.45 -8.98
CA LEU A 103 -24.06 -6.38 -8.47
C LEU A 103 -23.26 -5.47 -9.41
N PRO A 104 -22.49 -4.49 -8.91
CA PRO A 104 -21.71 -3.59 -9.76
C PRO A 104 -20.62 -4.31 -10.57
N LEU A 105 -20.56 -5.65 -10.53
CA LEU A 105 -19.69 -6.48 -11.36
C LEU A 105 -19.97 -6.35 -12.87
N SER A 106 -21.16 -5.86 -13.27
CA SER A 106 -21.46 -5.61 -14.69
C SER A 106 -20.73 -4.40 -15.29
N ASP A 107 -20.25 -3.47 -14.45
CA ASP A 107 -19.44 -2.32 -14.88
C ASP A 107 -17.94 -2.54 -14.60
N VAL A 108 -17.61 -3.57 -13.81
CA VAL A 108 -16.26 -4.13 -13.62
C VAL A 108 -15.73 -4.84 -14.89
N LEU A 109 -16.59 -5.05 -15.91
CA LEU A 109 -16.33 -5.85 -17.12
C LEU A 109 -15.32 -5.25 -18.14
N GLN A 110 -14.66 -4.13 -17.85
CA GLN A 110 -13.47 -3.74 -18.60
C GLN A 110 -12.19 -4.36 -18.04
N LEU A 111 -12.30 -5.14 -16.95
CA LEU A 111 -11.24 -6.03 -16.58
C LEU A 111 -11.10 -7.10 -17.69
N GLY A 112 -9.96 -7.14 -18.38
CA GLY A 112 -9.53 -8.32 -19.13
C GLY A 112 -9.42 -9.56 -18.23
N ALA A 113 -8.83 -10.64 -18.74
CA ALA A 113 -8.66 -11.86 -17.94
C ALA A 113 -7.87 -11.55 -16.65
N VAL A 114 -8.47 -11.83 -15.51
CA VAL A 114 -7.79 -11.87 -14.22
C VAL A 114 -7.30 -13.29 -14.01
N ASN A 115 -6.09 -13.46 -13.51
CA ASN A 115 -5.54 -14.78 -13.21
C ASN A 115 -5.49 -14.99 -11.69
N GLN A 116 -5.83 -16.20 -11.29
CA GLN A 116 -5.75 -16.69 -9.91
C GLN A 116 -4.84 -17.91 -9.95
N TRP A 117 -3.82 -17.95 -9.11
CA TRP A 117 -2.78 -18.97 -9.13
C TRP A 117 -2.36 -19.36 -7.72
N ALA A 118 -2.15 -20.65 -7.48
CA ALA A 118 -1.66 -21.15 -6.21
C ALA A 118 -0.74 -22.38 -6.41
N SER A 119 0.24 -22.52 -5.53
CA SER A 119 1.21 -23.61 -5.46
C SER A 119 1.44 -24.05 -4.01
N ALA A 120 1.41 -25.35 -3.79
CA ALA A 120 1.74 -26.02 -2.53
C ALA A 120 2.92 -26.98 -2.80
N GLU A 121 4.08 -26.68 -2.22
CA GLU A 121 5.32 -27.44 -2.39
C GLU A 121 5.46 -28.54 -1.33
N ASP A 122 6.42 -29.42 -1.52
CA ASP A 122 6.56 -30.67 -0.79
C ASP A 122 7.24 -30.51 0.57
N GLY A 123 8.14 -29.54 0.75
CA GLY A 123 8.77 -29.22 2.05
C GLY A 123 8.11 -28.05 2.80
N GLY A 124 6.78 -28.01 2.88
CA GLY A 124 6.07 -27.00 3.67
C GLY A 124 6.09 -25.56 3.10
N ALA A 125 6.57 -25.34 1.87
CA ALA A 125 6.48 -24.02 1.21
C ALA A 125 5.19 -23.85 0.40
N SER A 126 4.66 -22.64 0.31
CA SER A 126 3.43 -22.36 -0.43
C SER A 126 3.38 -20.93 -0.97
N HIS A 127 2.73 -20.75 -2.12
CA HIS A 127 2.63 -19.47 -2.81
C HIS A 127 1.23 -19.30 -3.40
N ALA A 128 0.58 -18.17 -3.16
CA ALA A 128 -0.66 -17.75 -3.82
C ALA A 128 -0.54 -16.36 -4.46
N ALA A 129 -1.15 -16.15 -5.62
CA ALA A 129 -1.22 -14.86 -6.28
C ALA A 129 -2.55 -14.67 -7.06
N THR A 130 -3.08 -13.45 -7.07
CA THR A 130 -4.29 -13.12 -7.85
C THR A 130 -4.28 -11.67 -8.34
N GLY A 131 -4.91 -11.42 -9.49
CA GLY A 131 -5.01 -10.09 -10.12
C GLY A 131 -4.55 -10.07 -11.57
N ALA A 132 -3.86 -9.01 -11.98
CA ALA A 132 -3.19 -8.90 -13.29
C ALA A 132 -1.90 -9.75 -13.33
N VAL A 133 -2.05 -11.07 -13.17
CA VAL A 133 -0.94 -12.04 -13.09
C VAL A 133 -0.74 -12.71 -14.45
N ALA A 134 0.51 -12.97 -14.86
CA ALA A 134 0.80 -13.80 -16.02
C ALA A 134 0.60 -15.30 -15.69
N ASP A 135 0.41 -16.17 -16.70
CA ASP A 135 0.15 -17.62 -16.52
C ASP A 135 1.27 -18.40 -15.78
N ASN A 136 2.37 -17.73 -15.42
CA ASN A 136 3.53 -18.26 -14.69
C ASN A 136 3.67 -17.68 -13.28
N GLY A 137 2.62 -17.08 -12.72
CA GLY A 137 2.63 -16.49 -11.37
C GLY A 137 3.33 -15.13 -11.27
N GLY A 138 3.84 -14.58 -12.38
CA GLY A 138 4.47 -13.25 -12.37
C GLY A 138 3.44 -12.14 -12.22
N VAL A 139 3.53 -11.38 -11.13
CA VAL A 139 2.72 -10.18 -10.88
C VAL A 139 3.36 -8.97 -11.56
N GLY A 140 2.56 -8.12 -12.22
CA GLY A 140 3.04 -6.83 -12.69
C GLY A 140 2.00 -6.01 -13.42
N THR A 141 1.84 -4.75 -13.01
CA THR A 141 1.02 -3.71 -13.67
C THR A 141 1.71 -3.08 -14.89
N GLY A 142 2.86 -3.62 -15.32
CA GLY A 142 3.77 -3.08 -16.34
C GLY A 142 3.37 -3.37 -17.79
N ALA A 143 2.95 -2.33 -18.50
CA ALA A 143 2.51 -2.25 -19.91
C ALA A 143 3.36 -3.01 -20.97
N GLU A 144 3.14 -4.31 -21.16
CA GLU A 144 3.32 -5.00 -22.47
C GLU A 144 2.25 -6.08 -22.78
N ALA A 145 1.47 -6.54 -21.80
CA ALA A 145 0.22 -7.27 -22.04
C ALA A 145 -0.95 -6.27 -22.14
N GLY A 146 -1.97 -6.53 -22.95
CA GLY A 146 -3.17 -5.69 -22.97
C GLY A 146 -3.92 -5.83 -21.64
N PHE A 147 -3.59 -5.00 -20.66
CA PHE A 147 -4.15 -5.09 -19.32
C PHE A 147 -5.62 -4.64 -19.29
N PRO A 148 -6.41 -5.18 -18.34
CA PRO A 148 -7.73 -4.65 -17.97
C PRO A 148 -7.78 -3.12 -17.83
N GLY A 149 -8.89 -2.48 -18.23
CA GLY A 149 -9.20 -1.08 -17.89
C GLY A 149 -9.63 -0.92 -16.43
N ASN A 150 -9.90 0.31 -15.99
CA ASN A 150 -10.36 0.58 -14.62
C ASN A 150 -11.72 -0.09 -14.33
N ALA A 151 -11.90 -0.57 -13.10
CA ALA A 151 -13.15 -1.12 -12.58
C ALA A 151 -13.97 -0.01 -11.89
N THR A 152 -15.23 0.14 -12.27
CA THR A 152 -16.13 1.12 -11.64
C THR A 152 -17.21 0.41 -10.83
N PHE A 153 -17.30 0.76 -9.55
CA PHE A 153 -18.31 0.29 -8.62
C PHE A 153 -19.31 1.42 -8.37
N ASN A 154 -20.54 1.25 -8.87
CA ASN A 154 -21.63 2.16 -8.53
C ASN A 154 -22.24 1.73 -7.18
N LEU A 155 -22.04 2.56 -6.16
CA LEU A 155 -22.46 2.27 -4.79
C LEU A 155 -23.78 2.94 -4.42
N THR A 156 -24.32 3.82 -5.27
CA THR A 156 -25.55 4.59 -5.00
C THR A 156 -26.70 3.69 -4.54
N ASP A 157 -26.94 2.58 -5.24
CA ASP A 157 -28.04 1.66 -4.93
C ASP A 157 -27.84 0.86 -3.64
N LEU A 158 -26.58 0.63 -3.24
CA LEU A 158 -26.22 -0.10 -2.01
C LEU A 158 -26.30 0.79 -0.77
N VAL A 159 -25.99 2.08 -0.92
CA VAL A 159 -26.07 3.06 0.18
C VAL A 159 -27.53 3.46 0.46
N GLY A 160 -28.41 3.41 -0.54
CA GLY A 160 -29.86 3.58 -0.38
C GLY A 160 -30.24 4.92 0.29
N GLU A 161 -31.10 4.86 1.33
CA GLU A 161 -31.58 6.06 2.07
C GLU A 161 -30.51 6.72 2.95
N ALA A 162 -29.30 6.16 3.05
CA ALA A 162 -28.21 6.79 3.82
C ALA A 162 -27.58 7.98 3.07
N LEU A 163 -27.77 8.06 1.75
CA LEU A 163 -27.49 9.28 0.99
C LEU A 163 -28.46 10.39 1.39
N THR A 164 -27.95 11.61 1.44
CA THR A 164 -28.75 12.81 1.76
C THR A 164 -28.82 13.71 0.53
N ASP A 165 -29.53 14.84 0.61
CA ASP A 165 -29.55 15.85 -0.46
C ASP A 165 -28.13 16.41 -0.79
N LEU A 166 -27.12 16.08 0.02
CA LEU A 166 -25.72 16.44 -0.15
C LEU A 166 -24.98 15.59 -1.19
N ILE A 167 -25.25 14.27 -1.24
CA ILE A 167 -24.59 13.34 -2.17
C ILE A 167 -25.70 12.57 -2.90
N ALA A 168 -25.87 12.87 -4.18
CA ALA A 168 -26.88 12.21 -5.01
C ALA A 168 -26.39 10.86 -5.55
N ASP A 169 -25.11 10.76 -5.88
CA ASP A 169 -24.50 9.54 -6.41
C ASP A 169 -23.10 9.32 -5.83
N LEU A 170 -22.71 8.06 -5.68
CA LEU A 170 -21.40 7.65 -5.19
C LEU A 170 -20.84 6.49 -6.02
N GLN A 171 -19.65 6.69 -6.58
CA GLN A 171 -18.93 5.70 -7.37
C GLN A 171 -17.49 5.56 -6.88
N LEU A 172 -16.98 4.32 -6.85
CA LEU A 172 -15.58 4.00 -6.62
C LEU A 172 -14.99 3.46 -7.91
N GLU A 173 -13.95 4.09 -8.43
CA GLU A 173 -13.17 3.61 -9.57
C GLU A 173 -11.81 3.10 -9.08
N LEU A 174 -11.43 1.90 -9.49
CA LEU A 174 -10.15 1.27 -9.13
C LEU A 174 -9.39 0.91 -10.40
N GLY A 175 -8.09 1.11 -10.39
CA GLY A 175 -7.18 0.61 -11.42
C GLY A 175 -6.98 -0.91 -11.31
N ALA A 176 -5.98 -1.42 -12.02
CA ALA A 176 -5.54 -2.80 -11.84
C ALA A 176 -5.11 -3.05 -10.38
N ILE A 177 -5.49 -4.21 -9.84
CA ILE A 177 -5.16 -4.65 -8.49
C ILE A 177 -4.61 -6.08 -8.51
N SER A 178 -3.70 -6.37 -7.60
CA SER A 178 -3.14 -7.72 -7.40
C SER A 178 -2.63 -7.91 -5.97
N SER A 179 -2.48 -9.17 -5.57
CA SER A 179 -1.78 -9.55 -4.35
C SER A 179 -0.98 -10.82 -4.55
N GLU A 180 0.01 -11.01 -3.69
CA GLU A 180 0.90 -12.17 -3.64
C GLU A 180 1.21 -12.51 -2.18
N ALA A 181 1.14 -13.79 -1.85
CA ALA A 181 1.51 -14.31 -0.54
C ALA A 181 2.45 -15.49 -0.73
N HIS A 182 3.54 -15.51 0.03
CA HIS A 182 4.52 -16.59 0.04
C HIS A 182 4.80 -16.99 1.48
N LEU A 183 4.80 -18.29 1.75
CA LEU A 183 5.21 -18.88 3.01
C LEU A 183 6.33 -19.86 2.71
N ALA A 184 7.55 -19.53 3.13
CA ALA A 184 8.71 -20.39 2.95
C ALA A 184 9.03 -21.10 4.27
N ALA A 185 9.31 -22.40 4.19
CA ALA A 185 9.91 -23.13 5.30
C ALA A 185 11.37 -22.68 5.48
N THR A 186 11.78 -22.46 6.72
CA THR A 186 13.16 -22.29 7.14
C THR A 186 13.51 -23.38 8.15
N ASP A 187 14.80 -23.54 8.48
CA ASP A 187 15.35 -24.62 9.34
C ASP A 187 14.64 -24.82 10.71
N SER A 188 13.77 -23.91 11.16
CA SER A 188 13.03 -24.03 12.42
C SER A 188 11.73 -23.22 12.49
N ALA A 189 11.28 -22.62 11.37
CA ALA A 189 10.11 -21.74 11.34
C ALA A 189 9.56 -21.54 9.92
N PHE A 190 8.52 -20.72 9.80
CA PHE A 190 8.04 -20.22 8.52
C PHE A 190 8.29 -18.73 8.38
N GLU A 191 8.78 -18.31 7.20
CA GLU A 191 8.89 -16.90 6.82
C GLU A 191 7.77 -16.53 5.85
N VAL A 192 6.95 -15.55 6.24
CA VAL A 192 5.85 -15.05 5.42
C VAL A 192 6.22 -13.75 4.71
N THR A 193 6.05 -13.72 3.39
CA THR A 193 6.12 -12.50 2.56
C THR A 193 4.75 -12.22 1.96
N ARG A 194 4.33 -10.95 1.99
CA ARG A 194 3.03 -10.50 1.50
C ARG A 194 3.21 -9.20 0.72
N ASP A 195 2.71 -9.18 -0.49
CA ASP A 195 2.77 -8.02 -1.38
C ASP A 195 1.38 -7.75 -1.99
N TYR A 196 1.13 -6.49 -2.34
CA TYR A 196 -0.05 -6.07 -3.06
C TYR A 196 0.26 -4.87 -3.94
N GLU A 197 -0.48 -4.74 -5.04
CA GLU A 197 -0.40 -3.58 -5.93
C GLU A 197 -1.80 -3.05 -6.24
N ILE A 198 -1.91 -1.71 -6.27
CA ILE A 198 -3.08 -0.96 -6.71
C ILE A 198 -2.60 0.16 -7.64
N ALA A 199 -3.03 0.12 -8.89
CA ALA A 199 -2.58 1.06 -9.93
C ALA A 199 -3.22 2.45 -9.82
N GLY A 200 -4.36 2.58 -9.15
CA GLY A 200 -5.06 3.84 -8.96
C GLY A 200 -6.43 3.65 -8.29
N GLY A 201 -6.98 4.74 -7.76
CA GLY A 201 -8.26 4.72 -7.07
C GLY A 201 -8.88 6.10 -7.01
N GLN A 202 -10.17 6.23 -7.37
CA GLN A 202 -10.91 7.47 -7.32
C GLN A 202 -12.30 7.27 -6.71
N LEU A 203 -12.72 8.19 -5.84
CA LEU A 203 -14.12 8.32 -5.46
C LEU A 203 -14.75 9.46 -6.25
N ARG A 204 -15.85 9.19 -6.94
CA ARG A 204 -16.64 10.18 -7.67
C ARG A 204 -18.00 10.34 -7.03
N LEU A 205 -18.31 11.58 -6.67
CA LEU A 205 -19.55 11.98 -6.05
C LEU A 205 -20.30 12.95 -6.96
N THR A 206 -21.62 12.80 -7.05
CA THR A 206 -22.50 13.87 -7.55
C THR A 206 -23.02 14.66 -6.36
N VAL A 207 -22.72 15.96 -6.32
CA VAL A 207 -23.08 16.89 -5.25
C VAL A 207 -23.97 17.99 -5.85
N PRO A 208 -25.31 17.89 -5.74
CA PRO A 208 -26.23 18.82 -6.41
C PRO A 208 -25.98 20.31 -6.11
N LEU A 209 -25.54 20.62 -4.89
CA LEU A 209 -25.21 22.00 -4.48
C LEU A 209 -24.05 22.62 -5.28
N LEU A 210 -23.13 21.81 -5.83
CA LEU A 210 -22.08 22.29 -6.73
C LEU A 210 -22.66 22.74 -8.07
N ALA A 211 -23.61 21.98 -8.62
CA ALA A 211 -24.28 22.32 -9.89
C ALA A 211 -25.11 23.59 -9.79
N ASP A 212 -25.67 23.88 -8.62
CA ASP A 212 -26.44 25.11 -8.36
C ASP A 212 -25.58 26.37 -8.35
N LEU A 213 -24.26 26.27 -8.09
CA LEU A 213 -23.37 27.42 -7.99
C LEU A 213 -23.11 28.08 -9.36
N GLY A 214 -22.98 27.29 -10.42
CA GLY A 214 -22.70 27.80 -11.78
C GLY A 214 -23.73 28.84 -12.24
N PRO A 215 -25.03 28.52 -12.27
CA PRO A 215 -26.08 29.49 -12.62
C PRO A 215 -26.11 30.72 -11.71
N GLN A 216 -25.81 30.59 -10.42
CA GLN A 216 -25.76 31.72 -9.49
C GLN A 216 -24.60 32.67 -9.81
N ILE A 217 -23.43 32.13 -10.20
CA ILE A 217 -22.29 32.92 -10.65
C ILE A 217 -22.60 33.62 -11.98
N GLU A 218 -23.24 32.93 -12.94
CA GLU A 218 -23.66 33.55 -14.20
C GLU A 218 -24.64 34.72 -13.96
N ASP A 219 -25.65 34.53 -13.11
CA ASP A 219 -26.59 35.60 -12.74
C ASP A 219 -25.87 36.80 -12.09
N LEU A 220 -24.88 36.53 -11.24
CA LEU A 220 -24.07 37.57 -10.60
C LEU A 220 -23.22 38.35 -11.61
N VAL A 221 -22.59 37.67 -12.57
CA VAL A 221 -21.87 38.31 -13.68
C VAL A 221 -22.83 39.12 -14.57
N GLY A 222 -24.07 38.67 -14.73
CA GLY A 222 -25.13 39.44 -15.38
C GLY A 222 -25.35 40.83 -14.76
N THR A 223 -25.22 40.97 -13.45
CA THR A 223 -25.32 42.28 -12.78
C THR A 223 -24.14 43.22 -13.08
N VAL A 224 -22.95 42.65 -13.32
CA VAL A 224 -21.79 43.40 -13.80
C VAL A 224 -22.03 43.86 -15.23
N ASP A 225 -22.57 43.00 -16.09
CA ASP A 225 -22.92 43.35 -17.47
C ASP A 225 -23.96 44.49 -17.54
N GLU A 226 -24.99 44.47 -16.67
CA GLU A 226 -25.94 45.58 -16.54
C GLU A 226 -25.23 46.90 -16.18
N THR A 227 -24.24 46.85 -15.28
CA THR A 227 -23.45 48.02 -14.90
C THR A 227 -22.58 48.53 -16.06
N VAL A 228 -21.94 47.61 -16.78
CA VAL A 228 -21.13 47.89 -17.98
C VAL A 228 -21.98 48.55 -19.06
N ASN A 229 -23.18 48.02 -19.32
CA ASN A 229 -24.13 48.58 -20.27
C ASN A 229 -24.61 49.99 -19.86
N GLY A 230 -24.68 50.28 -18.55
CA GLY A 230 -25.00 51.60 -18.01
C GLY A 230 -23.90 52.66 -18.19
N LEU A 231 -22.67 52.27 -18.55
CA LEU A 231 -21.58 53.22 -18.80
C LEU A 231 -21.72 53.94 -20.15
N VAL A 232 -22.31 53.27 -21.14
CA VAL A 232 -22.35 53.71 -22.55
C VAL A 232 -23.76 54.03 -23.04
N GLY A 233 -23.84 54.55 -24.26
CA GLY A 233 -25.10 55.01 -24.85
C GLY A 233 -25.46 56.46 -24.49
N PRO A 234 -26.62 56.96 -24.95
CA PRO A 234 -26.96 58.38 -24.86
C PRO A 234 -27.11 58.91 -23.42
N GLU A 235 -27.55 58.06 -22.51
CA GLU A 235 -27.73 58.38 -21.08
C GLU A 235 -26.64 57.73 -20.20
N GLY A 236 -25.64 57.10 -20.82
CA GLY A 236 -24.58 56.39 -20.10
C GLY A 236 -23.67 57.33 -19.32
N ALA A 237 -23.09 56.83 -18.23
CA ALA A 237 -22.25 57.62 -17.32
C ALA A 237 -21.05 58.28 -18.05
N VAL A 238 -20.41 57.56 -18.98
CA VAL A 238 -19.28 58.09 -19.76
C VAL A 238 -19.74 59.22 -20.67
N THR A 239 -20.84 59.02 -21.42
CA THR A 239 -21.41 60.06 -22.29
C THR A 239 -21.79 61.30 -21.50
N GLY A 240 -22.44 61.12 -20.34
CA GLY A 240 -22.82 62.22 -19.45
C GLY A 240 -21.61 62.99 -18.94
N ALA A 241 -20.58 62.30 -18.48
CA ALA A 241 -19.34 62.93 -17.99
C ALA A 241 -18.67 63.77 -19.10
N VAL A 242 -18.52 63.20 -20.30
CA VAL A 242 -17.94 63.90 -21.46
C VAL A 242 -18.76 65.13 -21.85
N GLN A 243 -20.09 65.04 -21.90
CA GLN A 243 -20.96 66.16 -22.26
C GLN A 243 -20.92 67.32 -21.26
N THR A 244 -20.62 67.04 -19.99
CA THR A 244 -20.50 68.07 -18.95
C THR A 244 -19.09 68.62 -18.79
N LEU A 245 -18.13 68.16 -19.58
CA LEU A 245 -16.73 68.54 -19.44
C LEU A 245 -16.51 70.01 -19.86
N ASP A 246 -16.15 70.86 -18.90
CA ASP A 246 -15.94 72.31 -19.11
C ASP A 246 -14.93 72.60 -20.24
N SER A 247 -13.84 71.84 -20.31
CA SER A 247 -12.81 71.99 -21.37
C SER A 247 -13.38 71.71 -22.76
N LEU A 248 -14.28 70.72 -22.87
CA LEU A 248 -14.94 70.39 -24.13
C LEU A 248 -15.96 71.47 -24.50
N LEU A 249 -16.82 71.86 -23.56
CA LEU A 249 -17.81 72.92 -23.77
C LEU A 249 -17.17 74.24 -24.20
N SER A 250 -16.05 74.60 -23.57
CA SER A 250 -15.26 75.78 -23.93
C SER A 250 -14.71 75.68 -25.37
N LEU A 251 -14.19 74.52 -25.77
CA LEU A 251 -13.71 74.32 -27.14
C LEU A 251 -14.85 74.46 -28.16
N LEU A 252 -15.97 73.79 -27.90
CA LEU A 252 -17.15 73.78 -28.77
C LEU A 252 -17.71 75.20 -28.98
N GLU A 253 -17.73 76.03 -27.94
CA GLU A 253 -18.11 77.44 -28.04
C GLU A 253 -17.11 78.25 -28.88
N VAL A 254 -15.80 78.05 -28.67
CA VAL A 254 -14.74 78.78 -29.39
C VAL A 254 -14.77 78.51 -30.90
N ILE A 255 -15.06 77.28 -31.30
CA ILE A 255 -15.08 76.92 -32.73
C ILE A 255 -16.42 77.19 -33.41
N GLY A 256 -17.49 77.51 -32.67
CA GLY A 256 -18.83 77.64 -33.26
C GLY A 256 -19.41 76.28 -33.67
N ALA A 257 -19.29 75.29 -32.78
CA ALA A 257 -19.82 73.94 -33.01
C ALA A 257 -21.35 73.92 -32.94
N GLU A 258 -21.98 73.34 -33.95
CA GLU A 258 -23.40 73.04 -34.06
C GLU A 258 -23.59 71.52 -34.19
N GLU A 259 -24.77 71.01 -33.85
CA GLU A 259 -25.12 69.57 -33.99
C GLU A 259 -24.14 68.60 -33.26
N VAL A 260 -23.69 68.99 -32.06
CA VAL A 260 -22.75 68.19 -31.26
C VAL A 260 -23.36 66.85 -30.87
N THR A 261 -22.66 65.77 -31.23
CA THR A 261 -23.01 64.39 -30.90
C THR A 261 -21.86 63.74 -30.16
N VAL A 262 -22.16 63.19 -28.98
CA VAL A 262 -21.24 62.32 -28.24
C VAL A 262 -21.85 60.93 -28.26
N ALA A 263 -21.14 59.96 -28.81
CA ALA A 263 -21.61 58.58 -28.91
C ALA A 263 -20.56 57.64 -28.30
N THR A 264 -21.03 56.74 -27.44
CA THR A 264 -20.20 55.72 -26.78
C THR A 264 -20.77 54.33 -27.02
N THR A 265 -19.91 53.36 -27.29
CA THR A 265 -20.23 51.93 -27.30
C THR A 265 -19.10 51.16 -26.62
N LEU A 266 -19.44 50.08 -25.93
CA LEU A 266 -18.50 49.22 -25.21
C LEU A 266 -18.72 47.78 -25.64
N GLU A 267 -17.64 47.09 -25.96
CA GLU A 267 -17.64 45.68 -26.33
C GLU A 267 -16.91 44.90 -25.23
N ALA A 268 -17.67 44.18 -24.41
CA ALA A 268 -17.18 43.27 -23.39
C ALA A 268 -17.85 41.90 -23.56
N ASP A 269 -17.10 40.82 -23.35
CA ASP A 269 -17.63 39.43 -23.39
C ASP A 269 -17.46 38.78 -22.01
N LEU A 270 -18.21 39.29 -21.03
CA LEU A 270 -18.18 38.77 -19.67
C LEU A 270 -18.80 37.37 -19.57
N GLN A 271 -19.85 37.11 -20.35
CA GLN A 271 -20.52 35.82 -20.34
C GLN A 271 -19.64 34.71 -20.93
N GLY A 272 -18.91 34.99 -22.02
CA GLY A 272 -17.95 34.03 -22.56
C GLY A 272 -16.84 33.71 -21.57
N ALA A 273 -16.29 34.73 -20.91
CA ALA A 273 -15.24 34.57 -19.90
C ALA A 273 -15.69 33.74 -18.69
N VAL A 274 -16.90 33.98 -18.16
CA VAL A 274 -17.41 33.19 -17.02
C VAL A 274 -17.77 31.76 -17.41
N GLN A 275 -18.25 31.53 -18.64
CA GLN A 275 -18.54 30.17 -19.11
C GLN A 275 -17.28 29.31 -19.28
N GLU A 276 -16.21 29.89 -19.82
CA GLU A 276 -14.91 29.21 -19.91
C GLU A 276 -14.34 28.90 -18.52
N PHE A 277 -14.48 29.85 -17.59
CA PHE A 277 -14.10 29.68 -16.20
C PHE A 277 -14.88 28.53 -15.52
N LEU A 278 -16.21 28.52 -15.61
CA LEU A 278 -17.07 27.50 -14.98
C LEU A 278 -16.92 26.10 -15.61
N ALA A 279 -16.48 26.02 -16.86
CA ALA A 279 -16.23 24.76 -17.54
C ALA A 279 -14.91 24.08 -17.11
N THR A 280 -14.04 24.80 -16.40
CA THR A 280 -12.74 24.30 -15.96
C THR A 280 -12.86 23.71 -14.55
N PRO A 281 -12.52 22.42 -14.35
CA PRO A 281 -12.50 21.83 -13.02
C PRO A 281 -11.46 22.51 -12.10
N LEU A 282 -11.78 22.62 -10.82
CA LEU A 282 -10.91 23.20 -9.80
C LEU A 282 -10.13 22.10 -9.10
N GLY A 283 -8.87 22.35 -8.78
CA GLY A 283 -8.09 21.47 -7.89
C GLY A 283 -7.27 20.38 -8.57
N GLU A 284 -6.97 20.56 -9.87
CA GLU A 284 -6.02 19.68 -10.59
C GLU A 284 -4.73 19.47 -9.78
N GLY A 285 -4.39 18.21 -9.53
CA GLY A 285 -3.18 17.82 -8.79
C GLY A 285 -3.23 18.01 -7.27
N THR A 286 -4.38 18.42 -6.69
CA THR A 286 -4.55 18.53 -5.23
C THR A 286 -5.08 17.25 -4.57
N GLY A 287 -5.44 16.25 -5.39
CA GLY A 287 -6.13 15.03 -4.98
C GLY A 287 -7.64 15.20 -4.84
N VAL A 288 -8.15 16.42 -5.01
CA VAL A 288 -9.58 16.74 -4.97
C VAL A 288 -9.91 17.64 -6.16
N GLU A 289 -10.85 17.21 -6.99
CA GLU A 289 -11.31 17.96 -8.14
C GLU A 289 -12.80 18.31 -8.00
N LEU A 290 -13.12 19.59 -8.16
CA LEU A 290 -14.50 20.10 -8.15
C LEU A 290 -14.88 20.53 -9.55
N ASN A 291 -15.92 19.91 -10.11
CA ASN A 291 -16.52 20.32 -11.38
C ASN A 291 -17.87 20.98 -11.12
N LEU A 292 -17.93 22.29 -11.28
CA LEU A 292 -19.15 23.08 -11.05
C LEU A 292 -20.20 22.89 -12.15
N ALA A 293 -19.77 22.60 -13.39
CA ALA A 293 -20.69 22.40 -14.51
C ALA A 293 -21.43 21.05 -14.42
N GLU A 294 -20.72 20.01 -13.97
CA GLU A 294 -21.29 18.66 -13.80
C GLU A 294 -21.85 18.45 -12.38
N GLY A 295 -21.48 19.30 -11.42
CA GLY A 295 -21.83 19.14 -10.02
C GLY A 295 -21.14 17.95 -9.37
N THR A 296 -19.91 17.63 -9.78
CA THR A 296 -19.20 16.45 -9.29
C THR A 296 -18.00 16.82 -8.44
N LEU A 297 -17.75 16.00 -7.42
CA LEU A 297 -16.54 15.99 -6.61
C LEU A 297 -15.79 14.68 -6.88
N VAL A 298 -14.56 14.77 -7.36
CA VAL A 298 -13.68 13.62 -7.58
C VAL A 298 -12.55 13.66 -6.57
N ILE A 299 -12.31 12.54 -5.90
CA ILE A 299 -11.27 12.39 -4.89
C ILE A 299 -10.30 11.33 -5.41
N ASP A 300 -9.08 11.73 -5.70
CA ASP A 300 -7.98 10.84 -6.08
C ASP A 300 -7.35 10.28 -4.80
N LEU A 301 -7.57 8.98 -4.58
CA LEU A 301 -7.14 8.29 -3.37
C LEU A 301 -5.62 8.16 -3.29
N ASP A 302 -4.93 8.04 -4.44
CA ASP A 302 -3.48 7.92 -4.52
C ASP A 302 -2.81 9.23 -4.08
N THR A 303 -3.27 10.35 -4.62
CA THR A 303 -2.75 11.67 -4.23
C THR A 303 -3.08 12.00 -2.78
N LEU A 304 -4.28 11.63 -2.30
CA LEU A 304 -4.73 11.94 -0.95
C LEU A 304 -3.94 11.18 0.13
N LEU A 305 -3.59 9.92 -0.12
CA LEU A 305 -2.81 9.08 0.80
C LEU A 305 -1.29 9.17 0.60
N GLY A 306 -0.84 9.78 -0.49
CA GLY A 306 0.58 9.83 -0.86
C GLY A 306 1.09 8.52 -1.46
N GLY A 307 0.21 7.73 -2.07
CA GLY A 307 0.46 6.40 -2.62
C GLY A 307 -0.57 5.37 -2.13
N LEU A 308 -1.11 4.54 -3.02
CA LEU A 308 -1.98 3.41 -2.63
C LEU A 308 -1.21 2.15 -2.20
N ASN A 309 0.08 2.06 -2.57
CA ASN A 309 0.96 0.93 -2.25
C ASN A 309 1.84 1.26 -1.03
N ASP A 310 2.50 0.24 -0.46
CA ASP A 310 3.37 0.37 0.73
C ASP A 310 2.67 0.90 2.00
N GLN A 311 1.33 0.96 2.01
CA GLN A 311 0.55 1.31 3.19
C GLN A 311 0.65 0.21 4.25
N ALA A 312 0.57 0.62 5.52
CA ALA A 312 0.55 -0.33 6.63
C ALA A 312 -0.64 -1.31 6.52
N PRO A 313 -0.56 -2.51 7.13
CA PRO A 313 -1.67 -3.44 7.12
C PRO A 313 -2.97 -2.80 7.61
N ASN A 314 -4.08 -3.11 6.93
CA ASN A 314 -5.44 -2.65 7.23
C ASN A 314 -5.61 -1.12 7.24
N THR A 315 -4.87 -0.40 6.39
CA THR A 315 -4.92 1.07 6.36
C THR A 315 -6.29 1.57 5.87
N GLN A 316 -7.00 2.31 6.72
CA GLN A 316 -8.28 2.94 6.38
C GLN A 316 -8.08 4.18 5.50
N VAL A 317 -8.64 4.16 4.29
CA VAL A 317 -8.59 5.29 3.33
C VAL A 317 -9.34 6.50 3.89
N LEU A 318 -10.59 6.33 4.30
CA LEU A 318 -11.43 7.41 4.84
C LEU A 318 -11.25 7.54 6.37
N SER A 319 -10.01 7.69 6.82
CA SER A 319 -9.69 7.97 8.23
C SER A 319 -10.07 9.40 8.62
N ASN A 320 -10.20 9.70 9.92
CA ASN A 320 -10.49 11.05 10.40
C ASN A 320 -9.49 12.09 9.87
N ALA A 321 -8.20 11.74 9.79
CA ALA A 321 -7.16 12.64 9.27
C ALA A 321 -7.38 12.95 7.77
N VAL A 322 -7.79 11.94 6.99
CA VAL A 322 -8.08 12.08 5.56
C VAL A 322 -9.36 12.89 5.36
N VAL A 323 -10.38 12.68 6.18
CA VAL A 323 -11.63 13.47 6.18
C VAL A 323 -11.35 14.95 6.49
N ASP A 324 -10.52 15.24 7.50
CA ASP A 324 -10.10 16.60 7.85
C ASP A 324 -9.31 17.26 6.70
N GLN A 325 -8.43 16.49 6.05
CA GLN A 325 -7.67 16.93 4.88
C GLN A 325 -8.60 17.25 3.71
N LEU A 326 -9.58 16.38 3.41
CA LEU A 326 -10.57 16.60 2.37
C LEU A 326 -11.36 17.89 2.60
N ALA A 327 -11.87 18.11 3.82
CA ALA A 327 -12.60 19.33 4.17
C ALA A 327 -11.73 20.59 4.01
N THR A 328 -10.45 20.51 4.41
CA THR A 328 -9.49 21.60 4.26
C THR A 328 -9.22 21.91 2.80
N THR A 329 -8.98 20.89 1.97
CA THR A 329 -8.70 21.06 0.54
C THR A 329 -9.91 21.64 -0.18
N ILE A 330 -11.12 21.11 0.05
CA ILE A 330 -12.36 21.64 -0.54
C ILE A 330 -12.53 23.12 -0.17
N GLY A 331 -12.34 23.48 1.11
CA GLY A 331 -12.42 24.88 1.55
C GLY A 331 -11.42 25.80 0.84
N GLN A 332 -10.18 25.35 0.66
CA GLN A 332 -9.15 26.12 -0.07
C GLN A 332 -9.47 26.29 -1.56
N LEU A 333 -9.96 25.23 -2.22
CA LEU A 333 -10.35 25.30 -3.63
C LEU A 333 -11.49 26.30 -3.85
N LEU A 334 -12.46 26.29 -2.94
CA LEU A 334 -13.57 27.23 -2.95
C LEU A 334 -13.12 28.68 -2.66
N ASP A 335 -12.19 28.90 -1.72
CA ASP A 335 -11.62 30.24 -1.48
C ASP A 335 -10.84 30.77 -2.70
N THR A 336 -10.16 29.89 -3.43
CA THR A 336 -9.47 30.23 -4.68
C THR A 336 -10.45 30.53 -5.81
N LEU A 337 -11.58 29.81 -5.89
CA LEU A 337 -12.63 30.06 -6.90
C LEU A 337 -13.07 31.53 -6.92
N VAL A 338 -13.29 32.15 -5.76
CA VAL A 338 -13.73 33.56 -5.68
C VAL A 338 -12.67 34.50 -6.25
N GLN A 339 -11.40 34.26 -5.92
CA GLN A 339 -10.29 35.08 -6.42
C GLN A 339 -10.10 34.95 -7.92
N ASP A 340 -10.21 33.72 -8.44
CA ASP A 340 -10.05 33.44 -9.85
C ASP A 340 -11.24 33.97 -10.67
N LEU A 341 -12.46 33.94 -10.13
CA LEU A 341 -13.63 34.57 -10.74
C LEU A 341 -13.42 36.08 -10.86
N VAL A 342 -13.03 36.75 -9.77
CA VAL A 342 -12.78 38.21 -9.76
C VAL A 342 -11.69 38.55 -10.77
N THR A 343 -10.59 37.79 -10.77
CA THR A 343 -9.47 38.01 -11.70
C THR A 343 -9.89 37.81 -13.16
N THR A 344 -10.71 36.79 -13.43
CA THR A 344 -11.27 36.51 -14.76
C THR A 344 -12.11 37.69 -15.26
N ILE A 345 -13.04 38.18 -14.44
CA ILE A 345 -13.92 39.29 -14.81
C ILE A 345 -13.14 40.60 -14.93
N GLU A 346 -12.20 40.87 -14.01
CA GLU A 346 -11.32 42.03 -14.09
C GLU A 346 -10.52 42.03 -15.40
N SER A 347 -9.94 40.89 -15.77
CA SER A 347 -9.17 40.74 -17.02
C SER A 347 -10.04 40.93 -18.27
N ALA A 348 -11.27 40.39 -18.25
CA ALA A 348 -12.23 40.56 -19.34
C ALA A 348 -12.64 42.03 -19.51
N LEU A 349 -12.89 42.74 -18.40
CA LEU A 349 -13.21 44.17 -18.42
C LEU A 349 -12.03 45.02 -18.87
N GLN A 350 -10.82 44.77 -18.37
CA GLN A 350 -9.62 45.50 -18.80
C GLN A 350 -9.36 45.34 -20.29
N SER A 351 -9.69 44.17 -20.86
CA SER A 351 -9.57 43.88 -22.29
C SER A 351 -10.72 44.41 -23.14
N ALA A 352 -11.84 44.82 -22.52
CA ALA A 352 -13.01 45.34 -23.21
C ALA A 352 -12.67 46.65 -23.94
N THR A 353 -13.25 46.86 -25.12
CA THR A 353 -12.92 48.01 -25.97
C THR A 353 -14.00 49.07 -25.89
N LEU A 354 -13.62 50.28 -25.47
CA LEU A 354 -14.50 51.45 -25.51
C LEU A 354 -14.29 52.22 -26.82
N ASN A 355 -15.39 52.49 -27.50
CA ASN A 355 -15.46 53.42 -28.61
C ASN A 355 -16.19 54.69 -28.14
N LEU A 356 -15.52 55.82 -28.15
CA LEU A 356 -16.10 57.14 -27.89
C LEU A 356 -15.83 58.03 -29.09
N THR A 357 -16.88 58.66 -29.62
CA THR A 357 -16.77 59.65 -30.71
C THR A 357 -17.42 60.95 -30.30
N ILE A 358 -16.76 62.06 -30.61
CA ILE A 358 -17.26 63.43 -30.43
C ILE A 358 -17.28 64.08 -31.81
N GLN A 359 -18.48 64.34 -32.32
CA GLN A 359 -18.69 64.89 -33.65
C GLN A 359 -19.47 66.20 -33.56
N ALA A 360 -19.10 67.18 -34.39
CA ALA A 360 -19.87 68.42 -34.53
C ALA A 360 -19.63 69.07 -35.89
N THR A 361 -20.62 69.83 -36.36
CA THR A 361 -20.48 70.71 -37.52
C THR A 361 -19.92 72.05 -37.06
N VAL A 362 -18.86 72.55 -37.69
CA VAL A 362 -18.21 73.80 -37.27
C VAL A 362 -18.61 74.92 -38.23
N THR A 363 -19.21 76.00 -37.72
CA THR A 363 -19.66 77.15 -38.53
C THR A 363 -18.92 78.43 -38.13
N ASP A 364 -18.71 79.34 -39.09
CA ASP A 364 -18.18 80.67 -38.79
C ASP A 364 -19.21 81.45 -37.97
N PRO A 365 -18.90 81.87 -36.73
CA PRO A 365 -19.87 82.49 -35.84
C PRO A 365 -20.35 83.88 -36.31
N LEU A 366 -19.67 84.51 -37.27
CA LEU A 366 -20.02 85.81 -37.84
C LEU A 366 -20.75 85.69 -39.19
N LEU A 367 -20.39 84.69 -39.99
CA LEU A 367 -20.81 84.53 -41.38
C LEU A 367 -21.78 83.36 -41.61
N GLY A 368 -21.92 82.45 -40.64
CA GLY A 368 -22.80 81.28 -40.71
C GLY A 368 -22.44 80.29 -41.82
N VAL A 369 -21.15 80.25 -42.21
CA VAL A 369 -20.65 79.35 -43.27
C VAL A 369 -19.98 78.15 -42.62
N GLU A 370 -20.21 76.96 -43.16
CA GLU A 370 -19.56 75.73 -42.71
C GLU A 370 -18.04 75.81 -42.95
N LEU A 371 -17.27 75.56 -41.90
CA LEU A 371 -15.80 75.60 -41.87
C LEU A 371 -15.18 74.19 -41.90
N GLY A 372 -15.97 73.17 -41.58
CA GLY A 372 -15.58 71.75 -41.56
C GLY A 372 -16.30 71.00 -40.45
N THR A 373 -15.77 69.83 -40.10
CA THR A 373 -16.31 68.95 -39.05
C THR A 373 -15.27 68.74 -37.94
N LEU A 374 -15.72 68.72 -36.69
CA LEU A 374 -14.98 68.16 -35.56
C LEU A 374 -15.26 66.66 -35.50
N ASP A 375 -14.22 65.85 -35.42
CA ASP A 375 -14.33 64.40 -35.22
C ASP A 375 -13.17 63.93 -34.35
N LEU A 376 -13.43 63.69 -33.08
CA LEU A 376 -12.47 63.11 -32.14
C LEU A 376 -12.92 61.68 -31.81
N THR A 377 -12.02 60.72 -31.95
CA THR A 377 -12.31 59.31 -31.73
C THR A 377 -11.34 58.72 -30.71
N LEU A 378 -11.86 58.13 -29.65
CA LEU A 378 -11.17 57.25 -28.72
C LEU A 378 -11.63 55.81 -29.01
N ASN A 379 -10.70 54.93 -29.38
CA ASN A 379 -10.95 53.51 -29.58
C ASN A 379 -9.79 52.76 -28.93
N ASP A 380 -9.98 52.30 -27.70
CA ASP A 380 -8.95 51.60 -26.95
C ASP A 380 -9.58 50.72 -25.86
N THR A 381 -8.75 49.90 -25.23
CA THR A 381 -9.14 49.03 -24.10
C THR A 381 -9.42 49.85 -22.84
N LEU A 382 -10.30 49.36 -21.98
CA LEU A 382 -10.57 50.01 -20.69
C LEU A 382 -9.29 50.12 -19.84
N GLY A 383 -8.44 49.10 -19.86
CA GLY A 383 -7.16 49.10 -19.16
C GLY A 383 -6.27 50.28 -19.57
N ASN A 384 -6.10 50.51 -20.88
CA ASN A 384 -5.29 51.64 -21.38
C ASN A 384 -5.91 53.00 -21.05
N ILE A 385 -7.24 53.10 -21.10
CA ILE A 385 -7.96 54.35 -20.79
C ILE A 385 -7.82 54.70 -19.31
N ILE A 386 -8.02 53.74 -18.42
CA ILE A 386 -7.89 53.91 -16.97
C ILE A 386 -6.45 54.24 -16.58
N ALA A 387 -5.47 53.61 -17.23
CA ALA A 387 -4.05 53.92 -17.03
C ALA A 387 -3.62 55.29 -17.58
N GLY A 388 -4.49 55.99 -18.33
CA GLY A 388 -4.16 57.25 -19.00
C GLY A 388 -3.23 57.09 -20.20
N GLU A 389 -3.09 55.86 -20.72
CA GLU A 389 -2.20 55.51 -21.84
C GLU A 389 -2.90 55.55 -23.20
N ALA A 390 -4.24 55.63 -23.21
CA ALA A 390 -5.02 55.66 -24.44
C ALA A 390 -4.79 56.92 -25.28
N GLU A 391 -5.01 56.82 -26.59
CA GLU A 391 -4.85 57.92 -27.52
C GLU A 391 -6.20 58.32 -28.13
N ILE A 392 -6.41 59.63 -28.30
CA ILE A 392 -7.57 60.17 -29.03
C ILE A 392 -7.09 60.67 -30.38
N VAL A 393 -7.70 60.12 -31.44
CA VAL A 393 -7.41 60.46 -32.83
C VAL A 393 -8.29 61.62 -33.29
N ASP A 394 -7.66 62.66 -33.83
CA ASP A 394 -8.34 63.78 -34.49
C ASP A 394 -8.54 63.50 -36.00
N ASN A 395 -9.79 63.20 -36.38
CA ASN A 395 -10.24 62.99 -37.75
C ASN A 395 -10.96 64.22 -38.35
N SER A 396 -10.83 65.38 -37.70
CA SER A 396 -11.51 66.61 -38.10
C SER A 396 -11.15 67.08 -39.51
N SER A 397 -12.05 67.81 -40.17
CA SER A 397 -11.92 68.23 -41.57
C SER A 397 -11.95 69.75 -41.77
N GLY A 398 -11.59 70.21 -42.98
CA GLY A 398 -11.64 71.63 -43.33
C GLY A 398 -10.57 72.45 -42.62
N VAL A 399 -10.96 73.57 -41.99
CA VAL A 399 -10.04 74.41 -41.19
C VAL A 399 -10.02 74.04 -39.71
N VAL A 400 -10.85 73.08 -39.27
CA VAL A 400 -11.05 72.69 -37.86
C VAL A 400 -9.75 72.21 -37.18
N PRO A 401 -8.92 71.33 -37.78
CA PRO A 401 -7.67 70.88 -37.14
C PRO A 401 -6.74 72.03 -36.75
N ALA A 402 -6.68 73.09 -37.59
CA ALA A 402 -5.85 74.26 -37.31
C ALA A 402 -6.46 75.16 -36.22
N LEU A 403 -7.80 75.19 -36.10
CA LEU A 403 -8.50 75.97 -35.07
C LEU A 403 -8.33 75.35 -33.68
N ILE A 404 -8.37 74.01 -33.59
CA ILE A 404 -8.33 73.31 -32.30
C ILE A 404 -6.91 72.97 -31.82
N ALA A 405 -5.91 72.96 -32.71
CA ALA A 405 -4.51 72.63 -32.39
C ALA A 405 -3.95 73.18 -31.06
N PRO A 406 -4.13 74.48 -30.69
CA PRO A 406 -3.58 75.00 -29.42
C PRO A 406 -4.32 74.52 -28.16
N LEU A 407 -5.55 74.01 -28.31
CA LEU A 407 -6.42 73.56 -27.21
C LEU A 407 -6.57 72.03 -27.17
N LEU A 408 -6.12 71.33 -28.22
CA LEU A 408 -6.34 69.89 -28.38
C LEU A 408 -5.65 69.07 -27.29
N ALA A 409 -4.34 69.19 -27.14
CA ALA A 409 -3.58 68.40 -26.16
C ALA A 409 -4.14 68.45 -24.72
N PRO A 410 -4.39 69.63 -24.11
CA PRO A 410 -4.93 69.68 -22.75
C PRO A 410 -6.38 69.18 -22.66
N LEU A 411 -7.17 69.31 -23.73
CA LEU A 411 -8.50 68.72 -23.79
C LEU A 411 -8.42 67.19 -23.79
N LEU A 412 -7.54 66.61 -24.62
CA LEU A 412 -7.42 65.14 -24.74
C LEU A 412 -6.98 64.51 -23.42
N GLU A 413 -6.01 65.12 -22.72
CA GLU A 413 -5.58 64.68 -21.38
C GLU A 413 -6.74 64.71 -20.38
N THR A 414 -7.46 65.85 -20.30
CA THR A 414 -8.62 65.97 -19.40
C THR A 414 -9.75 64.99 -19.76
N LEU A 415 -9.94 64.72 -21.06
CA LEU A 415 -10.97 63.82 -21.56
C LEU A 415 -10.65 62.37 -21.18
N ILE A 416 -9.41 61.93 -21.38
CA ILE A 416 -8.95 60.59 -20.96
C ILE A 416 -9.08 60.44 -19.45
N ASP A 417 -8.60 61.40 -18.65
CA ASP A 417 -8.72 61.37 -17.19
C ASP A 417 -10.18 61.29 -16.72
N THR A 418 -11.08 62.05 -17.36
CA THR A 418 -12.51 62.06 -17.01
C THR A 418 -13.16 60.71 -17.33
N VAL A 419 -12.89 60.16 -18.51
CA VAL A 419 -13.45 58.86 -18.92
C VAL A 419 -12.85 57.74 -18.05
N GLY A 420 -11.54 57.71 -17.89
CA GLY A 420 -10.83 56.75 -17.06
C GLY A 420 -11.30 56.77 -15.61
N GLY A 421 -11.47 57.96 -15.01
CA GLY A 421 -11.98 58.09 -13.65
C GLY A 421 -13.40 57.54 -13.45
N VAL A 422 -14.30 57.77 -14.40
CA VAL A 422 -15.67 57.21 -14.34
C VAL A 422 -15.65 55.68 -14.46
N LEU A 423 -14.84 55.15 -15.38
CA LEU A 423 -14.68 53.72 -15.56
C LEU A 423 -14.09 53.06 -14.32
N ASP A 424 -13.01 53.62 -13.77
CA ASP A 424 -12.32 53.13 -12.57
C ASP A 424 -13.25 53.13 -11.37
N GLU A 425 -13.90 54.25 -11.07
CA GLU A 425 -14.82 54.37 -9.92
C GLU A 425 -16.00 53.40 -10.03
N THR A 426 -16.58 53.23 -11.23
CA THR A 426 -17.79 52.42 -11.43
C THR A 426 -17.49 50.92 -11.47
N LEU A 427 -16.38 50.51 -12.10
CA LEU A 427 -16.06 49.10 -12.31
C LEU A 427 -15.11 48.55 -11.25
N PHE A 428 -14.04 49.26 -10.93
CA PHE A 428 -12.88 48.77 -10.18
C PHE A 428 -12.70 49.43 -8.81
N GLY A 429 -13.47 50.47 -8.49
CA GLY A 429 -13.44 51.14 -7.18
C GLY A 429 -13.91 50.24 -6.03
N GLU A 430 -13.72 50.72 -4.79
CA GLU A 430 -14.09 49.97 -3.57
C GLU A 430 -15.58 49.58 -3.50
N ALA A 431 -16.46 50.36 -4.14
CA ALA A 431 -17.89 50.08 -4.29
C ALA A 431 -18.28 49.81 -5.75
N GLY A 432 -17.30 49.49 -6.58
CA GLY A 432 -17.49 49.20 -8.00
C GLY A 432 -18.11 47.83 -8.24
N ALA A 433 -18.43 47.55 -9.50
CA ALA A 433 -19.06 46.31 -9.92
C ALA A 433 -18.22 45.06 -9.56
N VAL A 434 -16.89 45.12 -9.77
CA VAL A 434 -15.99 43.98 -9.52
C VAL A 434 -15.85 43.70 -8.02
N ALA A 435 -15.76 44.73 -7.18
CA ALA A 435 -15.72 44.57 -5.72
C ALA A 435 -17.02 43.95 -5.20
N THR A 436 -18.17 44.43 -5.69
CA THR A 436 -19.50 43.91 -5.32
C THR A 436 -19.70 42.45 -5.76
N LEU A 437 -19.23 42.11 -6.97
CA LEU A 437 -19.16 40.73 -7.47
C LEU A 437 -18.36 39.85 -6.51
N GLY A 438 -17.15 40.28 -6.13
CA GLY A 438 -16.29 39.51 -5.22
C GLY A 438 -16.93 39.28 -3.84
N GLU A 439 -17.51 40.32 -3.24
CA GLU A 439 -18.20 40.20 -1.95
C GLU A 439 -19.41 39.26 -2.01
N THR A 440 -20.21 39.34 -3.07
CA THR A 440 -21.40 38.50 -3.24
C THR A 440 -21.03 37.05 -3.53
N ALA A 441 -20.03 36.84 -4.40
CA ALA A 441 -19.50 35.51 -4.71
C ALA A 441 -18.90 34.84 -3.45
N ALA A 442 -18.16 35.59 -2.63
CA ALA A 442 -17.65 35.09 -1.35
C ALA A 442 -18.76 34.63 -0.41
N GLY A 443 -19.90 35.35 -0.38
CA GLY A 443 -21.06 34.95 0.41
C GLY A 443 -21.71 33.64 -0.07
N LEU A 444 -21.85 33.47 -1.39
CA LEU A 444 -22.38 32.24 -1.99
C LEU A 444 -21.46 31.04 -1.71
N VAL A 445 -20.17 31.22 -1.97
CA VAL A 445 -19.15 30.18 -1.78
C VAL A 445 -18.99 29.82 -0.30
N GLY A 446 -19.02 30.81 0.61
CA GLY A 446 -18.99 30.53 2.05
C GLY A 446 -20.15 29.65 2.51
N GLY A 447 -21.37 29.91 2.01
CA GLY A 447 -22.53 29.06 2.29
C GLY A 447 -22.40 27.64 1.74
N LEU A 448 -21.76 27.48 0.59
CA LEU A 448 -21.44 26.18 0.01
C LEU A 448 -20.37 25.44 0.84
N THR A 449 -19.29 26.10 1.24
CA THR A 449 -18.24 25.52 2.10
C THR A 449 -18.82 24.98 3.41
N ASP A 450 -19.71 25.73 4.05
CA ASP A 450 -20.42 25.28 5.26
C ASP A 450 -21.30 24.05 4.98
N ALA A 451 -21.95 24.00 3.82
CA ALA A 451 -22.79 22.87 3.42
C ALA A 451 -22.01 21.61 3.02
N LEU A 452 -20.79 21.77 2.49
CA LEU A 452 -19.91 20.65 2.09
C LEU A 452 -19.03 20.13 3.23
N THR A 453 -18.90 20.87 4.32
CA THR A 453 -18.16 20.45 5.52
C THR A 453 -18.48 19.00 5.96
N PRO A 454 -19.75 18.56 6.06
CA PRO A 454 -20.08 17.20 6.46
C PRO A 454 -19.89 16.12 5.39
N VAL A 455 -19.48 16.44 4.15
CA VAL A 455 -19.34 15.43 3.07
C VAL A 455 -18.37 14.32 3.46
N GLY A 456 -17.21 14.67 4.03
CA GLY A 456 -16.21 13.68 4.42
C GLY A 456 -16.67 12.78 5.57
N GLU A 457 -17.35 13.34 6.57
CA GLU A 457 -17.94 12.56 7.68
C GLU A 457 -19.06 11.64 7.18
N LEU A 458 -19.91 12.14 6.28
CA LEU A 458 -20.96 11.35 5.64
C LEU A 458 -20.36 10.18 4.86
N LEU A 459 -19.34 10.44 4.03
CA LEU A 459 -18.61 9.41 3.29
C LEU A 459 -18.05 8.33 4.22
N ALA A 460 -17.35 8.72 5.29
CA ALA A 460 -16.77 7.78 6.25
C ALA A 460 -17.84 6.96 7.01
N SER A 461 -19.06 7.49 7.14
CA SER A 461 -20.17 6.76 7.78
C SER A 461 -20.85 5.71 6.89
N ILE A 462 -20.78 5.89 5.56
CA ILE A 462 -21.44 5.01 4.59
C ILE A 462 -20.48 4.10 3.84
N LEU A 463 -19.18 4.41 3.87
CA LEU A 463 -18.17 3.71 3.10
C LEU A 463 -16.91 3.53 3.93
N SER A 464 -16.48 2.28 4.03
CA SER A 464 -15.17 1.91 4.55
C SER A 464 -14.34 1.28 3.44
N ILE A 465 -13.12 1.76 3.28
CA ILE A 465 -12.14 1.20 2.33
C ILE A 465 -10.86 0.95 3.10
N LYS A 466 -10.40 -0.29 3.13
CA LYS A 466 -9.12 -0.69 3.72
C LYS A 466 -8.16 -1.16 2.63
N LEU A 467 -6.91 -0.74 2.73
CA LEU A 467 -5.81 -1.19 1.88
C LEU A 467 -4.92 -2.17 2.65
N ASN A 468 -4.18 -3.02 1.94
CA ASN A 468 -3.27 -4.01 2.53
C ASN A 468 -3.95 -4.86 3.61
N VAL A 469 -5.04 -5.51 3.23
CA VAL A 469 -5.95 -6.18 4.15
C VAL A 469 -5.30 -7.47 4.64
N GLN A 470 -5.01 -7.54 5.94
CA GLN A 470 -4.34 -8.67 6.58
C GLN A 470 -5.08 -9.03 7.89
N PRO A 471 -5.89 -10.11 7.90
CA PRO A 471 -6.72 -10.49 9.06
C PRO A 471 -5.96 -10.77 10.36
N ASP A 472 -4.69 -11.16 10.26
CA ASP A 472 -3.79 -11.49 11.39
C ASP A 472 -3.03 -10.26 11.97
N GLN A 473 -3.30 -9.06 11.44
CA GLN A 473 -2.70 -7.80 11.86
C GLN A 473 -3.69 -6.93 12.65
N PRO A 474 -3.21 -5.94 13.44
CA PRO A 474 -4.08 -4.99 14.12
C PRO A 474 -5.08 -4.30 13.17
N ASP A 475 -6.19 -3.82 13.73
CA ASP A 475 -7.27 -3.18 12.97
C ASP A 475 -7.86 -4.09 11.88
N ALA A 476 -7.93 -5.39 12.19
CA ALA A 476 -8.43 -6.45 11.32
C ALA A 476 -9.79 -6.12 10.66
N PRO A 477 -10.10 -6.75 9.52
CA PRO A 477 -11.32 -6.50 8.77
C PRO A 477 -12.57 -6.93 9.56
N VAL A 478 -13.74 -6.43 9.15
CA VAL A 478 -14.97 -6.65 9.93
C VAL A 478 -15.36 -8.13 9.88
N GLY A 479 -15.44 -8.77 11.04
CA GLY A 479 -15.90 -10.17 11.15
C GLY A 479 -14.78 -11.20 11.31
N GLU A 480 -13.52 -10.81 11.20
CA GLU A 480 -12.37 -11.69 11.35
C GLU A 480 -11.50 -11.30 12.55
N SER A 481 -11.18 -12.28 13.38
CA SER A 481 -10.11 -12.19 14.36
C SER A 481 -9.49 -13.56 14.48
N ALA A 482 -8.22 -13.67 14.08
CA ALA A 482 -7.46 -14.88 14.33
C ALA A 482 -6.28 -14.55 15.25
N ALA A 483 -6.12 -15.37 16.28
CA ALA A 483 -4.86 -15.50 16.99
C ALA A 483 -3.77 -15.91 15.98
N ARG A 484 -2.56 -15.38 16.16
CA ARG A 484 -1.41 -15.72 15.30
C ARG A 484 -0.96 -17.14 15.60
N ALA A 485 -1.11 -18.04 14.65
CA ALA A 485 -0.37 -19.29 14.60
C ALA A 485 0.90 -19.06 13.74
N SER A 486 2.00 -19.73 14.07
CA SER A 486 3.29 -19.59 13.36
C SER A 486 3.30 -20.25 11.99
N ASP A 487 2.36 -21.14 11.76
CA ASP A 487 2.15 -21.97 10.58
C ASP A 487 1.12 -21.39 9.59
N GLY A 488 0.27 -20.45 10.01
CA GLY A 488 -0.77 -19.83 9.18
C GLY A 488 -2.20 -20.21 9.60
N PRO A 489 -3.23 -19.90 8.79
CA PRO A 489 -3.16 -19.28 7.47
C PRO A 489 -2.79 -17.80 7.53
N TYR A 490 -2.05 -17.34 6.53
CA TYR A 490 -1.68 -15.95 6.32
C TYR A 490 -2.29 -15.45 5.03
N SER A 491 -3.01 -14.33 5.11
CA SER A 491 -3.69 -13.74 3.95
C SER A 491 -3.29 -12.30 3.74
N VAL A 492 -3.24 -11.88 2.48
CA VAL A 492 -3.18 -10.48 2.07
C VAL A 492 -4.17 -10.25 0.95
N ALA A 493 -4.98 -9.19 1.08
CA ALA A 493 -5.77 -8.67 -0.01
C ALA A 493 -5.41 -7.21 -0.32
N ALA A 494 -5.55 -6.82 -1.58
CA ALA A 494 -5.21 -5.46 -1.97
C ALA A 494 -6.16 -4.44 -1.32
N ILE A 495 -7.47 -4.72 -1.37
CA ILE A 495 -8.50 -3.79 -0.91
C ILE A 495 -9.74 -4.52 -0.37
N GLU A 496 -10.31 -3.99 0.72
CA GLU A 496 -11.64 -4.34 1.21
C GLU A 496 -12.53 -3.10 1.12
N VAL A 497 -13.74 -3.26 0.57
CA VAL A 497 -14.76 -2.23 0.47
C VAL A 497 -16.00 -2.69 1.23
N ALA A 498 -16.31 -2.00 2.32
CA ALA A 498 -17.53 -2.23 3.09
C ALA A 498 -18.49 -1.04 2.97
N VAL A 499 -19.71 -1.32 2.53
CA VAL A 499 -20.79 -0.34 2.39
C VAL A 499 -21.71 -0.44 3.60
N LEU A 500 -21.94 0.70 4.27
CA LEU A 500 -22.62 0.82 5.56
C LEU A 500 -21.92 0.00 6.66
N PRO A 501 -20.67 0.33 7.04
CA PRO A 501 -19.82 -0.53 7.89
C PRO A 501 -20.44 -0.90 9.26
N ASP A 502 -21.31 -0.06 9.83
CA ASP A 502 -22.02 -0.35 11.09
C ASP A 502 -23.09 -1.46 10.95
N SER A 503 -23.61 -1.65 9.73
CA SER A 503 -24.58 -2.69 9.37
C SER A 503 -24.41 -3.03 7.89
N PRO A 504 -23.37 -3.84 7.55
CA PRO A 504 -22.90 -3.96 6.18
C PRO A 504 -24.00 -4.39 5.21
N ALA A 505 -24.25 -3.57 4.20
CA ALA A 505 -25.08 -3.96 3.06
C ALA A 505 -24.26 -4.72 2.02
N ALA A 506 -22.95 -4.46 1.96
CA ALA A 506 -22.00 -5.18 1.14
C ALA A 506 -20.62 -5.12 1.79
N VAL A 507 -19.88 -6.24 1.75
CA VAL A 507 -18.45 -6.32 2.05
C VAL A 507 -17.80 -7.05 0.89
N LEU A 508 -16.82 -6.42 0.26
CA LEU A 508 -16.13 -6.94 -0.91
C LEU A 508 -14.62 -6.93 -0.65
N THR A 509 -14.01 -8.09 -0.65
CA THR A 509 -12.55 -8.25 -0.56
C THR A 509 -12.02 -8.57 -1.95
N LEU A 510 -11.05 -7.80 -2.42
CA LEU A 510 -10.53 -7.92 -3.77
C LEU A 510 -9.04 -8.29 -3.78
N ALA A 511 -8.73 -9.22 -4.69
CA ALA A 511 -7.41 -9.80 -4.89
C ALA A 511 -6.84 -10.35 -3.57
N GLN A 512 -7.42 -11.41 -3.02
CA GLN A 512 -6.95 -12.10 -1.83
C GLN A 512 -6.05 -13.29 -2.18
N SER A 513 -4.87 -13.33 -1.58
CA SER A 513 -3.93 -14.45 -1.63
C SER A 513 -3.69 -14.97 -0.23
N THR A 514 -3.78 -16.29 -0.07
CA THR A 514 -3.68 -16.99 1.21
C THR A 514 -2.68 -18.13 1.11
N VAL A 515 -1.83 -18.25 2.10
CA VAL A 515 -0.84 -19.33 2.27
C VAL A 515 -0.94 -19.91 3.67
N GLY A 516 -0.67 -21.20 3.81
CA GLY A 516 -0.82 -21.90 5.08
C GLY A 516 -2.27 -22.29 5.44
N PRO A 517 -2.45 -23.01 6.57
CA PRO A 517 -1.37 -23.43 7.47
C PRO A 517 -0.46 -24.47 6.82
N ASN A 518 0.85 -24.34 7.04
CA ASN A 518 1.86 -25.28 6.56
C ASN A 518 2.51 -26.00 7.75
N THR A 519 2.90 -27.24 7.55
CA THR A 519 3.69 -28.02 8.49
C THR A 519 4.89 -28.54 7.71
N ALA A 520 6.09 -28.27 8.23
CA ALA A 520 7.26 -29.01 7.83
C ALA A 520 7.32 -30.17 8.82
N GLY A 521 7.42 -31.41 8.32
CA GLY A 521 7.77 -32.54 9.17
C GLY A 521 9.03 -32.18 9.96
N ASP A 522 9.08 -32.57 11.22
CA ASP A 522 10.36 -32.58 11.93
C ASP A 522 11.25 -33.49 11.08
N ASP A 523 12.38 -32.98 10.61
CA ASP A 523 13.45 -33.82 10.09
C ASP A 523 13.96 -34.62 11.31
N GLY A 524 13.25 -35.68 11.69
CA GLY A 524 13.78 -36.71 12.57
C GLY A 524 15.02 -37.22 11.87
N THR A 525 16.18 -36.79 12.35
CA THR A 525 17.48 -37.26 11.89
C THR A 525 17.63 -38.69 12.39
N GLU A 526 17.00 -39.64 11.69
CA GLU A 526 17.37 -41.05 11.76
C GLU A 526 18.81 -41.15 11.22
N VAL A 527 19.76 -41.46 12.10
CA VAL A 527 21.16 -41.69 11.74
C VAL A 527 21.38 -43.19 11.65
N ASP A 528 21.34 -43.73 10.43
CA ASP A 528 21.64 -45.15 10.16
C ASP A 528 23.12 -45.34 9.75
N GLY A 529 23.91 -46.01 10.58
CA GLY A 529 25.20 -46.62 10.20
C GLY A 529 26.37 -45.65 10.01
N THR A 530 26.93 -45.15 11.10
CA THR A 530 28.13 -44.29 11.10
C THR A 530 29.39 -45.12 11.35
N GLU A 531 30.25 -45.32 10.36
CA GLU A 531 31.54 -46.03 10.50
C GLU A 531 32.73 -45.06 10.40
N VAL A 532 33.63 -45.03 11.39
CA VAL A 532 34.86 -44.20 11.41
C VAL A 532 36.12 -45.04 11.62
N ASP A 533 36.90 -45.26 10.55
CA ASP A 533 38.16 -46.01 10.59
C ASP A 533 39.41 -45.09 10.56
N GLY A 534 40.34 -45.25 11.51
CA GLY A 534 41.56 -44.45 11.62
C GLY A 534 42.79 -45.18 12.18
N THR A 535 43.94 -44.51 12.13
CA THR A 535 45.09 -44.89 13.00
C THR A 535 45.06 -44.04 14.27
N GLU A 536 44.68 -42.77 14.15
CA GLU A 536 44.38 -41.83 15.22
C GLU A 536 43.00 -41.25 14.85
N VAL A 537 42.02 -41.34 15.74
CA VAL A 537 40.65 -40.80 15.61
C VAL A 537 40.44 -39.78 16.73
N ASP A 538 40.17 -38.52 16.36
CA ASP A 538 39.94 -37.44 17.33
C ASP A 538 38.56 -36.79 17.07
N GLY A 539 37.68 -36.74 18.08
CA GLY A 539 36.46 -35.94 18.12
C GLY A 539 35.37 -36.38 17.14
N THR A 540 34.76 -37.55 17.38
CA THR A 540 33.60 -38.05 16.63
C THR A 540 32.32 -37.65 17.36
N GLU A 541 31.44 -36.88 16.71
CA GLU A 541 30.15 -36.43 17.26
C GLU A 541 29.01 -36.93 16.35
N VAL A 542 28.01 -37.62 16.92
CA VAL A 542 26.81 -38.14 16.21
C VAL A 542 25.53 -37.69 16.92
N ASP A 543 24.76 -36.80 16.29
CA ASP A 543 23.49 -36.29 16.84
C ASP A 543 22.29 -36.76 16.00
N GLY A 544 21.31 -37.42 16.65
CA GLY A 544 20.11 -37.96 16.00
C GLY A 544 18.85 -37.81 16.86
N THR A 545 17.66 -38.00 16.25
CA THR A 545 16.46 -38.32 17.07
C THR A 545 16.41 -39.82 17.35
N GLU A 546 16.72 -40.62 16.33
CA GLU A 546 16.96 -42.05 16.41
C GLU A 546 18.38 -42.28 15.83
N VAL A 547 19.26 -42.97 16.56
CA VAL A 547 20.63 -43.31 16.12
C VAL A 547 20.76 -44.83 16.09
N ASP A 548 20.90 -45.40 14.90
CA ASP A 548 21.04 -46.84 14.69
C ASP A 548 22.46 -47.16 14.16
N GLY A 549 23.33 -47.73 15.00
CA GLY A 549 24.62 -48.30 14.61
C GLY A 549 25.73 -47.28 14.38
N THR A 550 26.50 -46.97 15.40
CA THR A 550 27.74 -46.16 15.32
C THR A 550 28.96 -47.03 15.63
N GLU A 551 29.93 -47.12 14.72
CA GLU A 551 31.18 -47.90 14.85
C GLU A 551 32.40 -46.97 14.71
N VAL A 552 33.31 -46.96 15.69
CA VAL A 552 34.56 -46.16 15.68
C VAL A 552 35.79 -47.04 15.92
N ASP A 553 36.61 -47.23 14.89
CA ASP A 553 37.80 -48.11 14.91
C ASP A 553 39.11 -47.30 14.79
N GLY A 554 40.01 -47.43 15.78
CA GLY A 554 41.29 -46.71 15.84
C GLY A 554 42.46 -47.49 16.42
N THR A 555 43.68 -46.95 16.32
CA THR A 555 44.77 -47.36 17.25
C THR A 555 44.75 -46.47 18.50
N GLU A 556 44.53 -45.17 18.31
CA GLU A 556 44.28 -44.18 19.36
C GLU A 556 42.91 -43.53 19.03
N VAL A 557 41.95 -43.52 19.97
CA VAL A 557 40.62 -42.88 19.87
C VAL A 557 40.48 -41.88 21.02
N ASP A 558 40.24 -40.60 20.71
CA ASP A 558 40.10 -39.49 21.68
C ASP A 558 38.78 -38.73 21.40
N GLY A 559 37.80 -38.88 22.29
CA GLY A 559 36.51 -38.17 22.28
C GLY A 559 35.51 -38.70 21.24
N THR A 560 34.59 -39.56 21.68
CA THR A 560 33.40 -40.00 20.93
C THR A 560 32.12 -39.62 21.68
N GLU A 561 31.24 -38.85 21.06
CA GLU A 561 29.96 -38.37 21.63
C GLU A 561 28.79 -38.83 20.72
N VAL A 562 27.79 -39.51 21.28
CA VAL A 562 26.57 -39.95 20.58
C VAL A 562 25.31 -39.51 21.33
N ASP A 563 24.55 -38.59 20.74
CA ASP A 563 23.35 -38.00 21.35
C ASP A 563 22.07 -38.37 20.57
N GLY A 564 21.08 -38.96 21.25
CA GLY A 564 19.82 -39.42 20.66
C GLY A 564 18.58 -39.27 21.55
N THR A 565 17.38 -39.44 21.00
CA THR A 565 16.21 -39.81 21.84
C THR A 565 16.17 -41.33 22.01
N GLU A 566 16.37 -42.06 20.92
CA GLU A 566 16.58 -43.52 20.90
C GLU A 566 17.98 -43.77 20.29
N VAL A 567 18.84 -44.54 20.96
CA VAL A 567 20.19 -44.92 20.51
C VAL A 567 20.33 -46.44 20.54
N ASP A 568 20.42 -47.07 19.36
CA ASP A 568 20.57 -48.52 19.20
C ASP A 568 21.97 -48.84 18.61
N GLY A 569 22.88 -49.38 19.43
CA GLY A 569 24.17 -49.93 18.98
C GLY A 569 25.27 -48.90 18.76
N THR A 570 26.16 -48.74 19.75
CA THR A 570 27.41 -47.96 19.65
C THR A 570 28.61 -48.85 19.96
N GLU A 571 29.58 -48.97 19.04
CA GLU A 571 30.81 -49.76 19.18
C GLU A 571 32.05 -48.85 19.03
N VAL A 572 32.97 -48.86 20.01
CA VAL A 572 34.24 -48.11 19.97
C VAL A 572 35.43 -49.03 20.24
N ASP A 573 36.26 -49.27 19.21
CA ASP A 573 37.40 -50.18 19.25
C ASP A 573 38.75 -49.43 19.10
N GLY A 574 39.66 -49.63 20.06
CA GLY A 574 40.97 -48.97 20.09
C GLY A 574 42.11 -49.81 20.68
N THR A 575 43.36 -49.31 20.58
CA THR A 575 44.42 -49.74 21.52
C THR A 575 44.42 -48.83 22.74
N GLU A 576 44.27 -47.53 22.54
CA GLU A 576 44.05 -46.51 23.58
C GLU A 576 42.72 -45.80 23.25
N VAL A 577 41.75 -45.79 24.17
CA VAL A 577 40.45 -45.09 24.06
C VAL A 577 40.33 -44.11 25.23
N ASP A 578 40.14 -42.82 24.94
CA ASP A 578 39.99 -41.74 25.93
C ASP A 578 38.69 -40.97 25.64
N GLY A 579 37.71 -41.04 26.55
CA GLY A 579 36.44 -40.30 26.49
C GLY A 579 35.42 -40.83 25.47
N THR A 580 34.44 -41.59 25.96
CA THR A 580 33.23 -42.00 25.21
C THR A 580 31.98 -41.60 25.99
N GLU A 581 31.09 -40.81 25.39
CA GLU A 581 29.83 -40.34 25.99
C GLU A 581 28.65 -40.76 25.08
N VAL A 582 27.63 -41.42 25.66
CA VAL A 582 26.40 -41.82 24.95
C VAL A 582 25.18 -41.37 25.75
N ASP A 583 24.42 -40.41 25.21
CA ASP A 583 23.26 -39.82 25.87
C ASP A 583 21.95 -40.11 25.10
N GLY A 584 20.95 -40.64 25.81
CA GLY A 584 19.66 -41.02 25.24
C GLY A 584 18.45 -40.88 26.16
N THR A 585 17.24 -41.04 25.63
CA THR A 585 16.09 -41.41 26.47
C THR A 585 16.02 -42.93 26.61
N GLU A 586 16.20 -43.66 25.51
CA GLU A 586 16.37 -45.11 25.44
C GLU A 586 17.74 -45.39 24.80
N VAL A 587 18.61 -46.17 25.45
CA VAL A 587 19.95 -46.55 24.97
C VAL A 587 20.06 -48.08 25.01
N ASP A 588 20.15 -48.72 23.85
CA ASP A 588 20.28 -50.17 23.71
C ASP A 588 21.64 -50.54 23.06
N GLY A 589 22.55 -51.15 23.81
CA GLY A 589 23.79 -51.71 23.29
C GLY A 589 24.92 -50.70 23.07
N THR A 590 25.83 -50.59 24.05
CA THR A 590 27.08 -49.82 23.96
C THR A 590 28.27 -50.73 24.28
N GLU A 591 29.22 -50.89 23.35
CA GLU A 591 30.43 -51.71 23.50
C GLU A 591 31.68 -50.83 23.33
N VAL A 592 32.62 -50.88 24.30
CA VAL A 592 33.91 -50.15 24.24
C VAL A 592 35.08 -51.11 24.51
N ASP A 593 35.90 -51.38 23.49
CA ASP A 593 37.02 -52.32 23.56
C ASP A 593 38.39 -51.62 23.40
N GLY A 594 39.30 -51.87 24.35
CA GLY A 594 40.63 -51.25 24.36
C GLY A 594 41.74 -52.11 24.96
N THR A 595 42.99 -51.66 24.83
CA THR A 595 44.05 -52.09 25.76
C THR A 595 44.07 -51.20 27.00
N GLU A 596 43.95 -49.88 26.80
CA GLU A 596 43.77 -48.85 27.82
C GLU A 596 42.47 -48.10 27.48
N VAL A 597 41.50 -48.06 28.40
CA VAL A 597 40.21 -47.34 28.28
C VAL A 597 40.08 -46.37 29.44
N ASP A 598 40.04 -45.07 29.14
CA ASP A 598 39.89 -43.99 30.13
C ASP A 598 38.57 -43.24 29.85
N GLY A 599 37.62 -43.24 30.79
CA GLY A 599 36.40 -42.41 30.75
C GLY A 599 35.33 -42.89 29.75
N THR A 600 34.34 -43.62 30.24
CA THR A 600 33.11 -44.00 29.51
C THR A 600 31.89 -43.58 30.32
N GLU A 601 30.99 -42.79 29.73
CA GLU A 601 29.76 -42.30 30.35
C GLU A 601 28.56 -42.71 29.45
N VAL A 602 27.53 -43.34 30.04
CA VAL A 602 26.28 -43.70 29.34
C VAL A 602 25.08 -43.24 30.17
N ASP A 603 24.35 -42.24 29.67
CA ASP A 603 23.21 -41.65 30.37
C ASP A 603 21.90 -41.88 29.62
N GLY A 604 20.89 -42.41 30.32
CA GLY A 604 19.59 -42.76 29.75
C GLY A 604 18.40 -42.57 30.70
N THR A 605 17.18 -42.73 30.18
CA THR A 605 16.05 -43.09 31.05
C THR A 605 15.94 -44.61 31.19
N GLU A 606 16.08 -45.33 30.07
CA GLU A 606 16.22 -46.78 29.98
C GLU A 606 17.57 -47.07 29.31
N VAL A 607 18.42 -47.89 29.94
CA VAL A 607 19.74 -48.29 29.43
C VAL A 607 19.85 -49.82 29.46
N ASP A 608 19.92 -50.46 28.29
CA ASP A 608 20.01 -51.92 28.16
C ASP A 608 21.32 -52.31 27.46
N GLY A 609 22.23 -52.99 28.18
CA GLY A 609 23.42 -53.61 27.60
C GLY A 609 24.59 -52.65 27.37
N THR A 610 25.45 -52.49 28.38
CA THR A 610 26.73 -51.77 28.29
C THR A 610 27.89 -52.73 28.58
N GLU A 611 28.84 -52.88 27.65
CA GLU A 611 30.04 -53.73 27.80
C GLU A 611 31.31 -52.86 27.63
N VAL A 612 32.25 -52.94 28.58
CA VAL A 612 33.56 -52.24 28.51
C VAL A 612 34.69 -53.22 28.79
N ASP A 613 35.50 -53.53 27.77
CA ASP A 613 36.60 -54.50 27.87
C ASP A 613 37.99 -53.85 27.69
N GLY A 614 38.89 -54.09 28.64
CA GLY A 614 40.23 -53.50 28.64
C GLY A 614 41.34 -54.39 29.22
N THR A 615 42.60 -53.98 29.07
CA THR A 615 43.65 -54.43 30.01
C THR A 615 43.69 -53.53 31.23
N GLU A 616 43.60 -52.22 31.03
CA GLU A 616 43.46 -51.18 32.05
C GLU A 616 42.18 -50.40 31.71
N VAL A 617 41.23 -50.28 32.66
CA VAL A 617 39.97 -49.54 32.52
C VAL A 617 39.85 -48.55 33.70
N ASP A 618 39.89 -47.25 33.42
CA ASP A 618 39.76 -46.20 34.42
C ASP A 618 38.51 -45.33 34.15
N GLY A 619 37.52 -45.38 35.05
CA GLY A 619 36.33 -44.51 35.01
C GLY A 619 35.24 -44.94 34.02
N THR A 620 34.26 -45.67 34.53
CA THR A 620 33.01 -46.02 33.81
C THR A 620 31.81 -45.56 34.64
N GLU A 621 30.93 -44.74 34.07
CA GLU A 621 29.70 -44.26 34.71
C GLU A 621 28.49 -44.63 33.84
N VAL A 622 27.46 -45.25 34.42
CA VAL A 622 26.20 -45.58 33.73
C VAL A 622 25.02 -45.12 34.58
N ASP A 623 24.30 -44.10 34.11
CA ASP A 623 23.18 -43.51 34.84
C ASP A 623 21.85 -43.69 34.10
N GLY A 624 20.84 -44.21 34.80
CA GLY A 624 19.52 -44.48 34.23
C GLY A 624 18.36 -44.39 35.21
N THR A 625 17.12 -44.42 34.73
CA THR A 625 15.98 -44.78 35.60
C THR A 625 15.86 -46.29 35.73
N GLU A 626 15.98 -47.02 34.62
CA GLU A 626 16.07 -48.48 34.52
C GLU A 626 17.40 -48.81 33.81
N VAL A 627 18.24 -49.65 34.41
CA VAL A 627 19.53 -50.08 33.85
C VAL A 627 19.61 -51.61 33.89
N ASP A 628 19.64 -52.25 32.73
CA ASP A 628 19.71 -53.71 32.60
C ASP A 628 20.99 -54.14 31.85
N GLY A 629 21.87 -54.90 32.52
CA GLY A 629 23.04 -55.53 31.91
C GLY A 629 24.23 -54.58 31.67
N THR A 630 25.09 -54.45 32.67
CA THR A 630 26.38 -53.75 32.57
C THR A 630 27.52 -54.72 32.88
N GLU A 631 28.47 -54.90 31.95
CA GLU A 631 29.66 -55.76 32.12
C GLU A 631 30.94 -54.91 31.94
N VAL A 632 31.87 -54.97 32.88
CA VAL A 632 33.18 -54.29 32.79
C VAL A 632 34.29 -55.29 33.10
N ASP A 633 35.09 -55.66 32.08
CA ASP A 633 36.16 -56.64 32.22
C ASP A 633 37.56 -56.02 31.98
N GLY A 634 38.46 -56.23 32.95
CA GLY A 634 39.82 -55.67 32.92
C GLY A 634 40.89 -56.57 33.51
N THR A 635 42.18 -56.26 33.30
CA THR A 635 43.21 -56.77 34.22
C THR A 635 43.29 -55.88 35.46
N GLU A 636 43.25 -54.56 35.27
CA GLU A 636 43.14 -53.52 36.29
C GLU A 636 41.89 -52.68 35.95
N VAL A 637 40.96 -52.52 36.91
CA VAL A 637 39.73 -51.71 36.78
C VAL A 637 39.69 -50.73 37.95
N ASP A 638 39.62 -49.43 37.68
CA ASP A 638 39.67 -48.36 38.68
C ASP A 638 38.49 -47.38 38.44
N GLY A 639 37.47 -47.43 39.30
CA GLY A 639 36.30 -46.53 39.24
C GLY A 639 35.20 -46.97 38.27
N THR A 640 34.19 -47.68 38.79
CA THR A 640 32.94 -48.02 38.09
C THR A 640 31.76 -47.57 38.94
N GLU A 641 30.89 -46.71 38.40
CA GLU A 641 29.66 -46.25 39.06
C GLU A 641 28.45 -46.60 38.17
N VAL A 642 27.42 -47.24 38.76
CA VAL A 642 26.15 -47.55 38.08
C VAL A 642 24.99 -47.08 38.95
N ASP A 643 24.30 -46.03 38.52
CA ASP A 643 23.21 -45.45 39.29
C ASP A 643 21.86 -45.56 38.56
N GLY A 644 20.83 -46.00 39.30
CA GLY A 644 19.48 -45.95 38.76
C GLY A 644 18.35 -46.17 39.76
N THR A 645 17.09 -46.14 39.29
CA THR A 645 15.96 -46.49 40.17
C THR A 645 15.82 -48.01 40.29
N GLU A 646 15.92 -48.71 39.17
CA GLU A 646 15.96 -50.18 39.05
C GLU A 646 17.26 -50.55 38.29
N VAL A 647 18.08 -51.43 38.87
CA VAL A 647 19.35 -51.91 38.27
C VAL A 647 19.36 -53.44 38.30
N ASP A 648 19.36 -54.10 37.14
CA ASP A 648 19.39 -55.56 37.04
C ASP A 648 20.60 -56.04 36.20
N GLY A 649 21.54 -56.75 36.85
CA GLY A 649 22.67 -57.39 36.18
C GLY A 649 23.87 -56.47 35.98
N THR A 650 24.77 -56.42 36.96
CA THR A 650 26.05 -55.70 36.86
C THR A 650 27.19 -56.66 37.18
N GLU A 651 28.12 -56.87 36.26
CA GLU A 651 29.30 -57.72 36.46
C GLU A 651 30.57 -56.87 36.26
N VAL A 652 31.48 -56.87 37.24
CA VAL A 652 32.80 -56.22 37.12
C VAL A 652 33.88 -57.23 37.46
N ASP A 653 34.63 -57.67 36.46
CA ASP A 653 35.67 -58.68 36.62
C ASP A 653 37.08 -58.14 36.33
N GLY A 654 38.03 -58.50 37.19
CA GLY A 654 39.42 -58.23 36.89
C GLY A 654 40.46 -58.90 37.77
N THR A 655 41.74 -58.61 37.57
CA THR A 655 42.78 -59.08 38.51
C THR A 655 42.86 -58.15 39.72
N GLU A 656 42.83 -56.83 39.49
CA GLU A 656 42.79 -55.77 40.50
C GLU A 656 41.58 -54.88 40.19
N VAL A 657 40.68 -54.68 41.17
CA VAL A 657 39.48 -53.82 41.06
C VAL A 657 39.46 -52.85 42.26
N ASP A 658 39.43 -51.54 42.02
CA ASP A 658 39.32 -50.52 43.06
C ASP A 658 38.20 -49.52 42.72
N GLY A 659 37.28 -49.31 43.66
CA GLY A 659 36.16 -48.37 43.51
C GLY A 659 35.05 -48.84 42.56
N THR A 660 34.10 -49.62 43.09
CA THR A 660 32.86 -49.99 42.37
C THR A 660 31.66 -49.58 43.21
N GLU A 661 30.80 -48.70 42.70
CA GLU A 661 29.56 -48.28 43.37
C GLU A 661 28.36 -48.63 42.47
N VAL A 662 27.37 -49.33 43.04
CA VAL A 662 26.10 -49.61 42.35
C VAL A 662 24.96 -49.15 43.25
N ASP A 663 24.29 -48.05 42.90
CA ASP A 663 23.27 -47.44 43.75
C ASP A 663 21.90 -47.38 43.06
N GLY A 664 20.88 -47.93 43.72
CA GLY A 664 19.51 -47.78 43.26
C GLY A 664 18.43 -48.07 44.29
N THR A 665 17.17 -47.98 43.86
CA THR A 665 16.04 -48.29 44.75
C THR A 665 15.81 -49.80 44.81
N GLU A 666 15.86 -50.48 43.67
CA GLU A 666 15.83 -51.93 43.51
C GLU A 666 17.09 -52.36 42.73
N VAL A 667 17.83 -53.35 43.26
CA VAL A 667 19.07 -53.87 42.64
C VAL A 667 19.04 -55.41 42.67
N ASP A 668 19.11 -56.07 41.52
CA ASP A 668 19.26 -57.53 41.38
C ASP A 668 20.52 -57.88 40.55
N GLY A 669 21.19 -58.98 40.89
CA GLY A 669 22.27 -59.52 40.03
C GLY A 669 23.59 -58.73 39.94
N THR A 670 24.14 -58.20 41.04
CA THR A 670 25.50 -57.60 41.06
C THR A 670 26.59 -58.63 41.41
N GLU A 671 27.60 -58.84 40.56
CA GLU A 671 28.80 -59.64 40.84
C GLU A 671 30.08 -58.79 40.62
N THR A 672 31.05 -58.89 41.53
CA THR A 672 32.38 -58.29 41.36
C THR A 672 33.44 -59.31 41.72
N ASP A 673 34.20 -59.80 40.74
CA ASP A 673 35.22 -60.83 40.95
C ASP A 673 36.63 -60.30 40.63
N GLY A 674 37.47 -60.22 41.68
CA GLY A 674 38.88 -59.87 41.53
C GLY A 674 39.84 -60.59 42.48
N VAL A 675 41.13 -60.64 42.13
CA VAL A 675 42.18 -61.20 43.01
C VAL A 675 42.48 -60.24 44.16
N GLU A 676 42.48 -58.93 43.88
CA GLU A 676 42.52 -57.84 44.86
C GLU A 676 41.35 -56.88 44.57
N THR A 677 40.43 -56.71 45.53
CA THR A 677 39.23 -55.85 45.41
C THR A 677 39.19 -54.87 46.59
N ASP A 678 39.15 -53.57 46.34
CA ASP A 678 38.94 -52.54 47.36
C ASP A 678 37.79 -51.60 46.92
N GLY A 679 37.05 -51.01 47.86
CA GLY A 679 36.06 -49.96 47.53
C GLY A 679 34.75 -50.39 46.83
N VAL A 680 34.18 -51.56 47.13
CA VAL A 680 32.86 -51.97 46.58
C VAL A 680 31.69 -51.55 47.49
N GLU A 681 30.77 -50.73 46.98
CA GLU A 681 29.52 -50.32 47.62
C GLU A 681 28.30 -50.69 46.75
N VAL A 682 27.23 -51.23 47.37
CA VAL A 682 25.96 -51.52 46.67
C VAL A 682 24.80 -51.02 47.53
N GLY A 683 24.03 -50.04 47.03
CA GLY A 683 22.88 -49.46 47.69
C GLY A 683 21.55 -49.84 47.02
N GLY A 684 20.56 -50.28 47.81
CA GLY A 684 19.20 -50.60 47.31
C GLY A 684 18.47 -51.70 48.08
N GLU A 685 17.17 -51.89 47.85
CA GLU A 685 16.41 -53.02 48.40
C GLU A 685 16.67 -54.30 47.60
N ILE A 686 17.75 -55.04 47.92
CA ILE A 686 18.05 -56.35 47.31
C ILE A 686 16.86 -57.33 47.48
N PRO A 687 16.24 -57.84 46.39
CA PRO A 687 15.17 -58.82 46.46
C PRO A 687 15.67 -60.11 47.13
N ARG A 688 14.95 -60.60 48.13
CA ARG A 688 15.36 -61.83 48.83
C ARG A 688 15.21 -63.05 47.91
N PRO A 689 16.25 -63.88 47.71
CA PRO A 689 16.16 -65.05 46.83
C PRO A 689 15.11 -66.04 47.34
N ASP A 690 14.17 -66.38 46.47
CA ASP A 690 13.02 -67.21 46.77
C ASP A 690 13.47 -68.67 46.96
N ALA A 691 13.53 -69.10 48.22
CA ALA A 691 14.00 -70.44 48.59
C ALA A 691 13.11 -71.56 47.99
N ARG A 692 13.60 -72.27 46.96
CA ARG A 692 13.10 -73.60 46.57
C ARG A 692 14.18 -74.65 46.32
N ALA A 693 14.42 -75.41 47.39
CA ALA A 693 14.91 -76.79 47.49
C ALA A 693 15.11 -77.64 46.19
N GLY A 694 16.39 -77.94 45.91
CA GLY A 694 16.95 -79.29 46.04
C GLY A 694 17.02 -80.20 44.81
N ARG A 695 18.24 -80.48 44.33
CA ARG A 695 18.92 -81.77 44.58
C ARG A 695 20.41 -81.76 44.28
#